data_AF-A0A1E5LEQ7-F1
#
_entry.id   AF-A0A1E5LEQ7-F1
#
_cell.length_a   1.000
_cell.length_b   1.000
_cell.length_c   1.000
_cell.angle_alpha   90.00
_cell.angle_beta   90.00
_cell.angle_gamma   90.00
#
_symmetry.space_group_name_H-M   'P 1'
#
loop_
_entity.id
_entity.type
_entity.pdbx_description
1 polymer ?
#
loop_
_entity_poly.entity_id
_entity_poly.type
_entity_poly.pdbx_seq_one_letter_code
_entity_poly.pdbx_strand_id
1 'polypeptide(L)'
;MLKKIISVMMVLSMIISPLFSGNIEAAANYQHSVNTLSGTKSQITFTSNVNTSWVDVHYKVNSGVQQNVRMNRSGSTFTQDVNNLKSGDVISYSFTYNNGTPAYNTPTFEGVHGATTVPEPTPEPKPEPKPEPKPEPTPEPKPEPEPTPQPEPTPEPAPVPEPNTDVEPLVIDNFNKWTQWNANKNDLGQAITKNGGTYNLEGEANLYFFFNGGTAGQSFDQYLNRNISNYDTLEISLKGGNGGEEQFINIILNDGTNRSLKLSDYGNLTNAYQTIKIPLSDFQANLNNAKFIRFEGKGTAKIVRINEMKLTSTGTVTQPEPTPEPEPTPEPTPEPEPTPEPEPNPAKIDAYAKIEAESYDSMRGIQTEATTDANGGRNVGWTDNGDYIAFENVDFGTSGAKGIEARVASQSNGGTIEVRLDSPNGNLVGTVAINNTGGWQSWVTKSAAISNVTGTHDVYFVFKGAAGGIGNLNWVTFTKDSVTTPEPKPEPKPEPTPEPKPEPKPEPKPEPTPDPGTIPSGNGVMTFQLQNGTGGQYSDDEIYWAILGYNKETRQLSYVDQNGNLIPSSVSDNDAPGHLTKNGQNYPNYFSKMSDIDWVSMPEIDSGRMFISVGSPMYIKLNMAADGRVGFAGPDLNNPTDPNQDIYFEWIEFTIDQWGYHGNSTRVDQFSFPITTRLLGSGGYDRIVGETYSRDEIFAAFKNEMPAEFQTLVEEPYRIVAPGKGQFKEGGMYANYFDNYVDEVWDYYRTNELNFTTEAGTFNGRVVGDNFVFSKNGGPANLTINGKPTTLQVLECSGPMDTGTPDEKVVEAQLCAALNRGIMYDPANWSNDDAFYQNDTANFYAKFWHDYSIDGLAYGFAYDDVRNFSTLLEHPNPDALIINVGW
;
A
#
# COMPACT_ATOMS: atom_id res chain seq x y z
N MET A 1 18.03 -42.33 20.95
CA MET A 1 17.02 -43.06 21.74
C MET A 1 15.98 -42.05 22.19
N LEU A 2 14.67 -42.23 22.07
CA LEU A 2 13.82 -43.14 21.32
C LEU A 2 12.41 -42.56 21.55
N LYS A 3 11.73 -42.08 20.49
CA LYS A 3 10.27 -41.90 20.37
C LYS A 3 9.47 -41.57 21.67
N LYS A 4 9.13 -40.29 21.87
CA LYS A 4 7.85 -39.75 22.41
C LYS A 4 8.06 -38.46 23.21
N ILE A 5 8.05 -37.33 22.51
CA ILE A 5 7.23 -36.12 22.78
C ILE A 5 7.00 -35.54 21.36
N ILE A 6 6.12 -36.12 20.54
CA ILE A 6 4.74 -35.65 20.30
C ILE A 6 4.68 -34.12 20.22
N SER A 7 4.50 -33.56 19.01
CA SER A 7 3.68 -32.39 18.63
C SER A 7 3.41 -31.24 19.63
N VAL A 8 4.31 -30.91 20.55
CA VAL A 8 4.01 -30.08 21.74
C VAL A 8 4.98 -28.88 21.85
N MET A 9 5.06 -28.11 20.77
CA MET A 9 5.31 -26.66 20.71
C MET A 9 4.71 -26.19 19.37
N MET A 10 3.49 -26.60 18.99
CA MET A 10 2.31 -25.75 19.12
C MET A 10 2.65 -24.28 19.43
N VAL A 11 2.38 -23.40 18.46
CA VAL A 11 1.43 -22.30 18.66
C VAL A 11 1.50 -21.69 20.07
N LEU A 12 2.62 -21.06 20.39
CA LEU A 12 2.72 -20.20 21.57
C LEU A 12 2.54 -18.76 21.05
N SER A 13 1.37 -18.42 20.55
CA SER A 13 0.27 -18.09 21.45
C SER A 13 -1.09 -18.38 20.80
N MET A 14 -1.80 -19.41 21.25
CA MET A 14 -3.27 -19.40 21.17
C MET A 14 -3.93 -19.99 22.43
N ILE A 15 -4.61 -19.05 23.10
CA ILE A 15 -5.88 -19.18 23.86
C ILE A 15 -5.75 -19.58 25.34
N ILE A 16 -5.82 -18.56 26.22
CA ILE A 16 -6.97 -18.40 27.13
C ILE A 16 -7.36 -16.92 27.15
N SER A 17 -8.24 -16.54 26.22
CA SER A 17 -9.38 -15.70 26.57
C SER A 17 -10.12 -16.40 27.73
N PRO A 18 -10.36 -15.77 28.89
CA PRO A 18 -11.62 -15.96 29.55
C PRO A 18 -12.70 -15.28 28.71
N LEU A 19 -13.85 -15.90 28.71
CA LEU A 19 -15.06 -15.34 28.15
C LEU A 19 -15.37 -14.00 28.81
N PHE A 20 -15.51 -12.93 28.02
CA PHE A 20 -16.77 -12.19 27.92
C PHE A 20 -16.80 -11.42 26.60
N SER A 21 -17.94 -11.58 25.94
CA SER A 21 -18.25 -11.25 24.56
C SER A 21 -18.51 -9.76 24.36
N GLY A 22 -18.08 -9.20 23.21
CA GLY A 22 -18.38 -7.81 22.83
C GLY A 22 -17.98 -7.46 21.39
N ASN A 23 -18.70 -8.02 20.42
CA ASN A 23 -19.02 -7.54 19.06
C ASN A 23 -17.94 -6.84 18.19
N ILE A 24 -17.34 -7.61 17.27
CA ILE A 24 -17.33 -7.24 15.85
C ILE A 24 -18.34 -8.18 15.19
N GLU A 25 -19.33 -7.63 14.49
CA GLU A 25 -20.46 -8.38 13.93
C GLU A 25 -19.99 -9.37 12.88
N ALA A 26 -19.80 -10.62 13.28
CA ALA A 26 -19.87 -11.75 12.38
C ALA A 26 -21.21 -11.68 11.63
N ALA A 27 -21.20 -11.86 10.30
CA ALA A 27 -22.43 -11.97 9.51
C ALA A 27 -23.40 -12.92 10.24
N ALA A 28 -24.55 -12.39 10.65
CA ALA A 28 -25.39 -13.07 11.62
C ALA A 28 -25.74 -14.48 11.10
N ASN A 29 -25.45 -15.50 11.90
CA ASN A 29 -25.85 -16.90 11.64
C ASN A 29 -27.37 -17.12 11.74
N TYR A 30 -28.15 -16.04 11.79
CA TYR A 30 -29.59 -15.98 11.81
C TYR A 30 -30.09 -14.76 11.04
N GLN A 31 -31.33 -14.84 10.58
CA GLN A 31 -32.11 -13.74 10.03
C GLN A 31 -33.32 -13.50 10.93
N HIS A 32 -33.78 -12.26 11.07
CA HIS A 32 -34.96 -11.96 11.88
C HIS A 32 -35.86 -10.91 11.22
N SER A 33 -37.14 -10.89 11.59
CA SER A 33 -38.07 -9.88 11.11
C SER A 33 -39.29 -9.70 12.02
N VAL A 34 -39.99 -8.58 11.88
CA VAL A 34 -41.34 -8.36 12.43
C VAL A 34 -42.31 -8.16 11.28
N ASN A 35 -43.20 -9.13 11.07
CA ASN A 35 -44.17 -9.09 9.98
C ASN A 35 -45.56 -8.76 10.53
N THR A 36 -46.20 -7.72 10.01
CA THR A 36 -47.58 -7.37 10.39
C THR A 36 -48.55 -8.37 9.77
N LEU A 37 -49.25 -9.15 10.60
CA LEU A 37 -50.20 -10.17 10.15
C LEU A 37 -51.64 -9.66 10.04
N SER A 38 -52.01 -8.68 10.87
CA SER A 38 -53.30 -7.98 10.83
C SER A 38 -53.18 -6.61 11.49
N GLY A 39 -54.24 -5.80 11.49
CA GLY A 39 -54.22 -4.48 12.15
C GLY A 39 -54.06 -4.49 13.68
N THR A 40 -53.98 -5.67 14.32
CA THR A 40 -53.76 -5.79 15.77
C THR A 40 -52.71 -6.83 16.16
N LYS A 41 -52.00 -7.40 15.17
CA LYS A 41 -51.09 -8.53 15.37
C LYS A 41 -49.88 -8.47 14.45
N SER A 42 -48.69 -8.62 15.03
CA SER A 42 -47.42 -8.85 14.32
C SER A 42 -46.82 -10.19 14.74
N GLN A 43 -45.92 -10.72 13.92
CA GLN A 43 -45.16 -11.93 14.22
C GLN A 43 -43.66 -11.62 14.13
N ILE A 44 -42.95 -11.91 15.22
CA ILE A 44 -41.49 -11.91 15.28
C ILE A 44 -41.01 -13.23 14.68
N THR A 45 -40.08 -13.18 13.75
CA THR A 45 -39.48 -14.35 13.08
C THR A 45 -37.98 -14.38 13.35
N PHE A 46 -37.44 -15.58 13.58
CA PHE A 46 -36.02 -15.88 13.66
C PHE A 46 -35.74 -17.11 12.79
N THR A 47 -34.90 -16.99 11.78
CA THR A 47 -34.51 -18.11 10.91
C THR A 47 -33.03 -18.36 11.10
N SER A 48 -32.68 -19.55 11.57
CA SER A 48 -31.29 -19.93 11.79
C SER A 48 -30.68 -20.54 10.52
N ASN A 49 -29.45 -20.13 10.20
CA ASN A 49 -28.63 -20.75 9.15
C ASN A 49 -27.68 -21.82 9.71
N VAL A 50 -27.84 -22.16 11.00
CA VAL A 50 -27.09 -23.17 11.75
C VAL A 50 -28.05 -24.13 12.47
N ASN A 51 -27.53 -25.21 13.07
CA ASN A 51 -28.37 -26.21 13.71
C ASN A 51 -28.91 -25.73 15.07
N THR A 52 -30.01 -24.97 15.05
CA THR A 52 -30.71 -24.44 16.24
C THR A 52 -31.89 -25.32 16.62
N SER A 53 -31.92 -25.76 17.87
CA SER A 53 -33.02 -26.59 18.38
C SER A 53 -34.06 -25.80 19.16
N TRP A 54 -33.73 -24.61 19.66
CA TRP A 54 -34.63 -23.69 20.33
C TRP A 54 -34.21 -22.22 20.27
N VAL A 55 -35.20 -21.34 20.37
CA VAL A 55 -35.06 -19.88 20.47
C VAL A 55 -36.07 -19.35 21.49
N ASP A 56 -35.61 -18.58 22.46
CA ASP A 56 -36.42 -17.71 23.32
C ASP A 56 -36.35 -16.28 22.77
N VAL A 57 -37.50 -15.60 22.66
CA VAL A 57 -37.57 -14.17 22.37
C VAL A 57 -37.88 -13.39 23.64
N HIS A 58 -37.16 -12.30 23.84
CA HIS A 58 -37.34 -11.33 24.91
C HIS A 58 -37.87 -10.05 24.28
N TYR A 59 -39.13 -9.67 24.49
CA TYR A 59 -39.71 -8.51 23.82
C TYR A 59 -40.56 -7.63 24.73
N LYS A 60 -40.61 -6.33 24.43
CA LYS A 60 -41.51 -5.33 25.02
C LYS A 60 -42.25 -4.60 23.91
N VAL A 61 -43.47 -4.16 24.18
CA VAL A 61 -44.24 -3.28 23.29
C VAL A 61 -44.23 -1.89 23.90
N ASN A 62 -43.70 -0.91 23.16
CA ASN A 62 -43.42 0.44 23.62
C ASN A 62 -42.64 0.40 24.96
N SER A 63 -43.02 1.22 25.94
CA SER A 63 -42.46 1.21 27.30
C SER A 63 -43.09 0.17 28.22
N GLY A 64 -43.70 -0.89 27.67
CA GLY A 64 -44.36 -1.95 28.42
C GLY A 64 -43.38 -2.91 29.11
N VAL A 65 -43.94 -3.86 29.88
CA VAL A 65 -43.16 -4.88 30.60
C VAL A 65 -42.62 -5.94 29.64
N GLN A 66 -41.34 -6.28 29.77
CA GLN A 66 -40.69 -7.32 28.97
C GLN A 66 -41.35 -8.70 29.18
N GLN A 67 -41.60 -9.38 28.07
CA GLN A 67 -42.08 -10.76 27.98
C GLN A 67 -40.93 -11.65 27.50
N ASN A 68 -40.76 -12.83 28.08
CA ASN A 68 -39.75 -13.81 27.69
C ASN A 68 -40.46 -15.10 27.28
N VAL A 69 -40.39 -15.49 26.01
CA VAL A 69 -41.23 -16.56 25.44
C VAL A 69 -40.41 -17.50 24.56
N ARG A 70 -40.55 -18.81 24.77
CA ARG A 70 -40.05 -19.84 23.85
C ARG A 70 -40.81 -19.81 22.54
N MET A 71 -40.13 -19.56 21.43
CA MET A 71 -40.74 -19.41 20.12
C MET A 71 -41.21 -20.76 19.54
N ASN A 72 -42.25 -20.71 18.69
CA ASN A 72 -42.76 -21.89 17.99
C ASN A 72 -41.86 -22.23 16.81
N ARG A 73 -41.39 -23.48 16.73
CA ARG A 73 -40.46 -23.95 15.69
C ARG A 73 -41.18 -24.61 14.51
N SER A 74 -40.81 -24.22 13.29
CA SER A 74 -41.14 -24.88 12.03
C SER A 74 -39.90 -24.95 11.15
N GLY A 75 -39.25 -26.11 11.07
CA GLY A 75 -37.97 -26.27 10.37
C GLY A 75 -36.83 -25.49 11.05
N SER A 76 -36.16 -24.63 10.27
CA SER A 76 -35.12 -23.69 10.74
C SER A 76 -35.69 -22.34 11.20
N THR A 77 -37.00 -22.12 11.07
CA THR A 77 -37.67 -20.87 11.41
C THR A 77 -38.44 -20.98 12.73
N PHE A 78 -38.32 -19.94 13.55
CA PHE A 78 -38.95 -19.79 14.86
C PHE A 78 -39.80 -18.53 14.85
N THR A 79 -41.04 -18.63 15.34
CA THR A 79 -42.01 -17.52 15.28
C THR A 79 -42.71 -17.27 16.61
N GLN A 80 -42.97 -15.99 16.92
CA GLN A 80 -43.77 -15.56 18.06
C GLN A 80 -44.74 -14.46 17.67
N ASP A 81 -46.02 -14.67 17.96
CA ASP A 81 -47.07 -13.69 17.72
C ASP A 81 -47.16 -12.66 18.86
N VAL A 82 -47.26 -11.39 18.49
CA VAL A 82 -47.50 -10.26 19.39
C VAL A 82 -48.87 -9.67 19.06
N ASN A 83 -49.77 -9.69 20.04
CA ASN A 83 -51.18 -9.32 19.87
C ASN A 83 -51.51 -8.00 20.58
N ASN A 84 -52.70 -7.46 20.28
CA ASN A 84 -53.25 -6.23 20.86
C ASN A 84 -52.45 -4.97 20.49
N LEU A 85 -51.87 -4.97 19.30
CA LEU A 85 -51.07 -3.87 18.78
C LEU A 85 -51.96 -2.81 18.10
N LYS A 86 -51.47 -1.58 18.06
CA LYS A 86 -51.99 -0.48 17.25
C LYS A 86 -50.93 -0.06 16.25
N SER A 87 -51.34 0.44 15.09
CA SER A 87 -50.39 0.91 14.07
C SER A 87 -49.43 1.95 14.69
N GLY A 88 -48.14 1.76 14.50
CA GLY A 88 -47.09 2.57 15.12
C GLY A 88 -46.57 2.06 16.46
N ASP A 89 -47.15 1.00 17.05
CA ASP A 89 -46.57 0.37 18.24
C ASP A 89 -45.20 -0.23 17.91
N VAL A 90 -44.20 0.10 18.74
CA VAL A 90 -42.82 -0.38 18.61
C VAL A 90 -42.65 -1.66 19.41
N ILE A 91 -42.21 -2.73 18.75
CA ILE A 91 -41.85 -4.00 19.37
C ILE A 91 -40.33 -4.02 19.46
N SER A 92 -39.80 -3.88 20.67
CA SER A 92 -38.36 -4.01 20.94
C SER A 92 -38.08 -5.42 21.43
N TYR A 93 -37.18 -6.15 20.77
CA TYR A 93 -36.97 -7.59 20.99
C TYR A 93 -35.52 -8.04 20.83
N SER A 94 -35.13 -9.08 21.57
CA SER A 94 -33.86 -9.81 21.41
C SER A 94 -34.11 -11.31 21.54
N PHE A 95 -33.13 -12.15 21.20
CA PHE A 95 -33.23 -13.59 21.26
C PHE A 95 -32.15 -14.21 22.14
N THR A 96 -32.51 -15.28 22.85
CA THR A 96 -31.56 -16.28 23.36
C THR A 96 -31.79 -17.57 22.58
N TYR A 97 -30.78 -18.11 21.91
CA TYR A 97 -30.92 -19.33 21.11
C TYR A 97 -29.73 -20.26 21.27
N ASN A 98 -29.88 -21.52 20.88
CA ASN A 98 -28.77 -22.45 20.88
C ASN A 98 -28.21 -22.71 19.48
N ASN A 99 -26.90 -22.86 19.43
CA ASN A 99 -26.16 -23.36 18.28
C ASN A 99 -25.15 -24.39 18.79
N GLY A 100 -25.66 -25.50 19.33
CA GLY A 100 -24.89 -26.45 20.15
C GLY A 100 -24.92 -26.13 21.65
N THR A 101 -23.77 -26.27 22.33
CA THR A 101 -23.52 -25.84 23.72
C THR A 101 -22.31 -24.90 23.67
N PRO A 102 -22.40 -23.62 24.11
CA PRO A 102 -23.42 -22.95 24.91
C PRO A 102 -24.58 -22.27 24.13
N ALA A 103 -25.47 -21.54 24.84
CA ALA A 103 -26.51 -20.68 24.28
C ALA A 103 -25.99 -19.24 24.04
N TYR A 104 -26.57 -18.55 23.06
CA TYR A 104 -26.15 -17.25 22.57
C TYR A 104 -27.27 -16.22 22.69
N ASN A 105 -26.91 -14.98 23.04
CA ASN A 105 -27.83 -13.84 23.08
C ASN A 105 -27.60 -12.93 21.87
N THR A 106 -28.65 -12.31 21.36
CA THR A 106 -28.55 -11.30 20.31
C THR A 106 -28.57 -9.88 20.89
N PRO A 107 -28.12 -8.88 20.11
CA PRO A 107 -28.50 -7.49 20.35
C PRO A 107 -30.03 -7.30 20.39
N THR A 108 -30.47 -6.12 20.83
CA THR A 108 -31.88 -5.73 20.80
C THR A 108 -32.22 -5.07 19.47
N PHE A 109 -33.30 -5.51 18.87
CA PHE A 109 -33.86 -5.03 17.61
C PHE A 109 -35.20 -4.33 17.86
N GLU A 110 -35.67 -3.57 16.88
CA GLU A 110 -37.00 -2.97 16.90
C GLU A 110 -37.78 -3.25 15.62
N GLY A 111 -39.09 -3.40 15.74
CA GLY A 111 -40.01 -3.53 14.61
C GLY A 111 -41.31 -2.79 14.90
N VAL A 112 -41.81 -2.05 13.92
CA VAL A 112 -43.01 -1.23 14.08
C VAL A 112 -44.23 -1.97 13.51
N HIS A 113 -45.29 -2.09 14.31
CA HIS A 113 -46.55 -2.67 13.85
C HIS A 113 -47.22 -1.79 12.80
N GLY A 114 -47.58 -2.38 11.66
CA GLY A 114 -48.23 -1.68 10.55
C GLY A 114 -47.29 -1.02 9.54
N ALA A 115 -45.97 -1.17 9.66
CA ALA A 115 -45.03 -0.70 8.66
C ALA A 115 -45.08 -1.58 7.39
N THR A 116 -45.34 -0.96 6.24
CA THR A 116 -45.11 -1.55 4.91
C THR A 116 -43.62 -1.45 4.59
N THR A 117 -43.02 -2.56 4.16
CA THR A 117 -41.58 -2.74 3.94
C THR A 117 -40.93 -1.61 3.13
N VAL A 118 -39.89 -0.98 3.70
CA VAL A 118 -38.84 -0.19 3.03
C VAL A 118 -37.50 -0.86 3.37
N PRO A 119 -36.58 -1.08 2.41
CA PRO A 119 -35.25 -1.63 2.69
C PRO A 119 -34.35 -0.63 3.45
N GLU A 120 -33.48 -1.19 4.30
CA GLU A 120 -32.37 -0.69 5.15
C GLU A 120 -32.16 0.82 5.47
N PRO A 121 -31.67 1.13 6.68
CA PRO A 121 -31.55 2.50 7.19
C PRO A 121 -30.32 3.24 6.61
N THR A 122 -30.60 4.30 5.88
CA THR A 122 -29.72 5.48 5.74
C THR A 122 -29.56 6.22 7.08
N PRO A 123 -28.40 6.84 7.37
CA PRO A 123 -28.21 7.70 8.55
C PRO A 123 -29.15 8.92 8.53
N GLU A 124 -29.75 9.25 9.68
CA GLU A 124 -30.79 10.26 9.87
C GLU A 124 -30.37 11.72 9.58
N PRO A 125 -31.33 12.58 9.19
CA PRO A 125 -31.32 13.97 9.62
C PRO A 125 -32.59 14.42 10.39
N LYS A 126 -32.34 15.45 11.22
CA LYS A 126 -33.13 16.26 12.17
C LYS A 126 -34.64 16.53 11.89
N PRO A 127 -35.42 16.93 12.92
CA PRO A 127 -36.88 17.07 12.88
C PRO A 127 -37.37 18.42 12.31
N GLU A 128 -38.51 18.39 11.59
CA GLU A 128 -39.24 19.56 11.09
C GLU A 128 -40.47 19.97 11.95
N PRO A 129 -40.98 21.23 11.81
CA PRO A 129 -41.94 21.87 12.71
C PRO A 129 -43.42 21.78 12.27
N LYS A 130 -44.31 22.15 13.22
CA LYS A 130 -45.78 22.15 13.18
C LYS A 130 -46.43 23.15 12.17
N PRO A 131 -47.73 22.98 11.78
CA PRO A 131 -48.36 23.66 10.64
C PRO A 131 -49.04 25.02 10.95
N GLU A 132 -49.17 25.83 9.89
CA GLU A 132 -49.73 27.20 9.83
C GLU A 132 -51.27 27.31 9.89
N PRO A 133 -51.82 28.50 10.26
CA PRO A 133 -53.20 28.92 9.96
C PRO A 133 -53.32 29.99 8.85
N LYS A 134 -54.51 30.00 8.22
CA LYS A 134 -55.00 30.70 7.01
C LYS A 134 -55.56 32.15 7.27
N PRO A 135 -56.11 32.91 6.28
CA PRO A 135 -55.53 34.12 5.63
C PRO A 135 -56.38 35.41 5.75
N GLU A 136 -55.95 36.49 5.07
CA GLU A 136 -56.67 37.68 4.48
C GLU A 136 -56.05 39.05 4.88
N PRO A 137 -56.27 40.18 4.15
CA PRO A 137 -56.62 40.42 2.74
C PRO A 137 -55.78 41.54 2.04
N THR A 138 -55.93 41.68 0.71
CA THR A 138 -55.47 42.80 -0.15
C THR A 138 -56.21 44.13 0.12
N PRO A 139 -55.57 45.31 -0.07
CA PRO A 139 -55.96 46.15 -1.22
C PRO A 139 -54.92 47.17 -1.79
N GLU A 140 -55.07 47.38 -3.12
CA GLU A 140 -55.07 48.63 -3.94
C GLU A 140 -53.83 49.53 -4.24
N PRO A 141 -53.84 50.26 -5.39
CA PRO A 141 -52.63 50.60 -6.15
C PRO A 141 -52.27 52.11 -6.28
N LYS A 142 -51.01 52.31 -6.71
CA LYS A 142 -50.34 53.45 -7.39
C LYS A 142 -50.05 54.73 -6.59
N PRO A 143 -48.84 55.31 -6.76
CA PRO A 143 -48.68 56.36 -7.79
C PRO A 143 -47.37 56.28 -8.61
N GLU A 144 -47.42 56.88 -9.80
CA GLU A 144 -46.30 57.24 -10.71
C GLU A 144 -46.11 58.77 -10.63
N PRO A 145 -45.07 59.36 -11.25
CA PRO A 145 -43.64 59.01 -11.30
C PRO A 145 -42.76 60.25 -10.99
N GLU A 146 -41.43 60.12 -10.91
CA GLU A 146 -40.50 61.23 -11.26
C GLU A 146 -39.16 60.65 -11.79
N PRO A 147 -38.39 61.43 -12.57
CA PRO A 147 -37.54 60.92 -13.65
C PRO A 147 -36.20 60.40 -13.15
N THR A 148 -35.70 59.34 -13.81
CA THR A 148 -34.41 58.74 -13.51
C THR A 148 -33.24 59.64 -13.90
N PRO A 149 -32.27 59.86 -12.99
CA PRO A 149 -31.00 60.50 -13.31
C PRO A 149 -30.20 59.67 -14.32
N GLN A 150 -29.50 60.39 -15.18
CA GLN A 150 -28.54 59.89 -16.17
C GLN A 150 -27.46 59.02 -15.49
N PRO A 151 -27.15 57.81 -16.02
CA PRO A 151 -26.13 56.95 -15.44
C PRO A 151 -24.73 57.57 -15.59
N GLU A 152 -23.97 57.50 -14.49
CA GLU A 152 -22.53 57.73 -14.46
C GLU A 152 -21.81 56.78 -15.45
N PRO A 153 -20.65 57.20 -16.00
CA PRO A 153 -19.94 56.39 -16.98
C PRO A 153 -19.61 55.01 -16.41
N THR A 154 -19.98 53.99 -17.16
CA THR A 154 -19.62 52.59 -16.94
C THR A 154 -18.12 52.48 -16.72
N PRO A 155 -17.64 51.83 -15.64
CA PRO A 155 -16.30 51.28 -15.62
C PRO A 155 -16.12 50.42 -16.87
N GLU A 156 -14.98 50.56 -17.54
CA GLU A 156 -14.60 49.68 -18.64
C GLU A 156 -14.80 48.22 -18.22
N PRO A 157 -15.34 47.36 -19.12
CA PRO A 157 -15.43 45.94 -18.83
C PRO A 157 -14.05 45.45 -18.43
N ALA A 158 -13.99 44.80 -17.26
CA ALA A 158 -12.82 44.04 -16.87
C ALA A 158 -12.45 43.10 -18.05
N PRO A 159 -11.15 42.97 -18.36
CA PRO A 159 -10.72 42.10 -19.45
C PRO A 159 -11.34 40.73 -19.24
N VAL A 160 -12.01 40.24 -20.29
CA VAL A 160 -12.49 38.85 -20.37
C VAL A 160 -11.29 37.97 -19.97
N PRO A 161 -11.45 37.03 -19.02
CA PRO A 161 -10.40 36.07 -18.73
C PRO A 161 -10.00 35.41 -20.03
N GLU A 162 -8.73 35.53 -20.40
CA GLU A 162 -8.22 34.82 -21.58
C GLU A 162 -8.47 33.31 -21.37
N PRO A 163 -8.91 32.58 -22.40
CA PRO A 163 -9.10 31.15 -22.31
C PRO A 163 -7.78 30.51 -21.85
N ASN A 164 -7.87 29.68 -20.80
CA ASN A 164 -6.73 28.90 -20.34
C ASN A 164 -6.28 28.01 -21.50
N THR A 165 -5.14 28.35 -22.10
CA THR A 165 -4.67 27.82 -23.39
C THR A 165 -3.60 26.75 -23.24
N ASP A 166 -3.25 26.38 -22.00
CA ASP A 166 -2.07 25.54 -21.71
C ASP A 166 -2.42 24.15 -21.14
N VAL A 167 -3.48 23.50 -21.62
CA VAL A 167 -3.61 22.04 -21.41
C VAL A 167 -2.91 21.34 -22.56
N GLU A 168 -1.71 20.81 -22.30
CA GLU A 168 -0.97 20.05 -23.30
C GLU A 168 -1.80 18.85 -23.79
N PRO A 169 -1.79 18.55 -25.11
CA PRO A 169 -2.49 17.40 -25.64
C PRO A 169 -2.03 16.08 -25.02
N LEU A 170 -2.96 15.29 -24.48
CA LEU A 170 -2.67 13.95 -23.99
C LEU A 170 -2.68 12.96 -25.15
N VAL A 171 -1.52 12.55 -25.64
CA VAL A 171 -1.39 11.48 -26.62
C VAL A 171 -1.67 10.14 -25.95
N ILE A 172 -2.79 9.51 -26.31
CA ILE A 172 -3.18 8.20 -25.79
C ILE A 172 -2.32 7.12 -26.45
N ASP A 173 -2.22 7.18 -27.77
CA ASP A 173 -1.42 6.27 -28.59
C ASP A 173 -1.18 6.91 -29.96
N ASN A 174 0.08 7.03 -30.38
CA ASN A 174 0.50 7.42 -31.73
C ASN A 174 0.98 6.22 -32.56
N PHE A 175 0.85 5.01 -32.01
CA PHE A 175 1.13 3.73 -32.66
C PHE A 175 2.55 3.63 -33.25
N ASN A 176 3.52 4.37 -32.68
CA ASN A 176 4.88 4.45 -33.19
C ASN A 176 5.88 3.48 -32.52
N LYS A 177 5.42 2.66 -31.57
CA LYS A 177 6.25 1.71 -30.82
C LYS A 177 5.75 0.28 -30.97
N TRP A 178 6.38 -0.48 -31.86
CA TRP A 178 6.07 -1.90 -32.10
C TRP A 178 6.13 -2.77 -30.83
N THR A 179 7.13 -2.53 -30.00
CA THR A 179 7.36 -3.28 -28.76
C THR A 179 6.24 -3.05 -27.74
N GLN A 180 5.80 -1.81 -27.54
CA GLN A 180 4.70 -1.48 -26.63
C GLN A 180 3.38 -2.06 -27.12
N TRP A 181 3.08 -1.92 -28.41
CA TRP A 181 1.87 -2.48 -29.01
C TRP A 181 1.79 -4.01 -28.88
N ASN A 182 2.91 -4.72 -29.04
CA ASN A 182 2.98 -6.17 -28.84
C ASN A 182 2.90 -6.59 -27.38
N ALA A 183 3.39 -5.75 -26.46
CA ALA A 183 3.16 -5.89 -25.03
C ALA A 183 1.74 -5.52 -24.59
N ASN A 184 0.85 -5.18 -25.56
CA ASN A 184 -0.51 -4.70 -25.29
C ASN A 184 -0.51 -3.46 -24.39
N LYS A 185 0.37 -2.49 -24.68
CA LYS A 185 0.49 -1.22 -23.97
C LYS A 185 0.39 -0.05 -24.94
N ASN A 186 -0.23 1.04 -24.49
CA ASN A 186 -0.29 2.31 -25.20
C ASN A 186 0.83 3.26 -24.75
N ASP A 187 0.87 4.47 -25.32
CA ASP A 187 1.92 5.45 -25.02
C ASP A 187 1.84 5.99 -23.59
N LEU A 188 0.72 5.78 -22.90
CA LEU A 188 0.54 6.08 -21.47
C LEU A 188 1.03 4.92 -20.57
N GLY A 189 1.57 3.85 -21.13
CA GLY A 189 1.94 2.62 -20.41
C GLY A 189 0.73 1.80 -19.93
N GLN A 190 -0.49 2.18 -20.33
CA GLN A 190 -1.73 1.54 -19.93
C GLN A 190 -2.07 0.39 -20.88
N ALA A 191 -2.91 -0.54 -20.41
CA ALA A 191 -3.25 -1.74 -21.16
C ALA A 191 -4.00 -1.42 -22.47
N ILE A 192 -3.80 -2.29 -23.46
CA ILE A 192 -4.58 -2.36 -24.69
C ILE A 192 -5.27 -3.71 -24.75
N THR A 193 -6.60 -3.73 -24.72
CA THR A 193 -7.35 -4.98 -24.90
C THR A 193 -7.76 -5.12 -26.35
N LYS A 194 -7.45 -6.27 -26.97
CA LYS A 194 -7.75 -6.58 -28.38
C LYS A 194 -8.85 -7.64 -28.44
N ASN A 195 -10.05 -7.25 -28.89
CA ASN A 195 -11.24 -8.09 -28.90
C ASN A 195 -11.63 -8.44 -30.34
N GLY A 196 -11.03 -9.49 -30.91
CA GLY A 196 -11.33 -9.99 -32.25
C GLY A 196 -10.80 -9.10 -33.40
N GLY A 197 -10.95 -9.54 -34.65
CA GLY A 197 -10.33 -8.85 -35.79
C GLY A 197 -8.82 -9.11 -35.89
N THR A 198 -8.13 -8.40 -36.78
CA THR A 198 -6.69 -8.53 -37.06
C THR A 198 -6.02 -7.18 -36.91
N TYR A 199 -4.92 -7.13 -36.18
CA TYR A 199 -4.18 -5.91 -35.89
C TYR A 199 -2.73 -6.05 -36.34
N ASN A 200 -2.21 -5.06 -37.04
CA ASN A 200 -0.79 -4.95 -37.36
C ASN A 200 -0.38 -3.49 -37.21
N LEU A 201 0.89 -3.22 -36.91
CA LEU A 201 1.44 -1.89 -37.13
C LEU A 201 2.17 -1.89 -38.47
N GLU A 202 1.82 -0.96 -39.34
CA GLU A 202 2.50 -0.75 -40.61
C GLU A 202 3.68 0.20 -40.39
N GLY A 203 4.91 -0.31 -40.54
CA GLY A 203 6.13 0.52 -40.55
C GLY A 203 6.38 1.29 -39.24
N GLU A 204 5.97 0.72 -38.09
CA GLU A 204 6.17 1.30 -36.75
C GLU A 204 5.59 2.72 -36.59
N ALA A 205 4.49 3.05 -37.25
CA ALA A 205 3.88 4.37 -37.13
C ALA A 205 2.35 4.40 -37.19
N ASN A 206 1.70 3.28 -37.51
CA ASN A 206 0.26 3.26 -37.80
C ASN A 206 -0.37 1.93 -37.45
N LEU A 207 -1.45 1.95 -36.67
CA LEU A 207 -2.29 0.79 -36.46
C LEU A 207 -3.12 0.50 -37.71
N TYR A 208 -2.87 -0.66 -38.30
CA TYR A 208 -3.75 -1.33 -39.23
C TYR A 208 -4.73 -2.21 -38.44
N PHE A 209 -6.01 -1.82 -38.44
CA PHE A 209 -7.09 -2.62 -37.87
C PHE A 209 -7.98 -3.15 -39.00
N PHE A 210 -7.95 -4.47 -39.18
CA PHE A 210 -8.85 -5.19 -40.07
C PHE A 210 -9.89 -5.93 -39.26
N PHE A 211 -11.13 -5.48 -39.34
CA PHE A 211 -12.24 -6.21 -38.75
C PHE A 211 -12.79 -7.20 -39.78
N ASN A 212 -12.90 -8.46 -39.36
CA ASN A 212 -13.17 -9.59 -40.25
C ASN A 212 -14.63 -9.66 -40.72
N GLY A 213 -15.49 -8.76 -40.24
CA GLY A 213 -16.92 -8.74 -40.48
C GLY A 213 -17.70 -9.78 -39.66
N GLY A 214 -18.92 -9.46 -39.26
CA GLY A 214 -19.76 -10.30 -38.41
C GLY A 214 -20.77 -9.51 -37.57
N THR A 215 -21.61 -10.24 -36.83
CA THR A 215 -22.58 -9.65 -35.89
C THR A 215 -21.98 -9.33 -34.52
N ALA A 216 -20.85 -9.95 -34.16
CA ALA A 216 -20.10 -9.65 -32.94
C ALA A 216 -19.23 -8.39 -33.15
N GLY A 217 -19.24 -7.49 -32.16
CA GLY A 217 -18.37 -6.31 -32.17
C GLY A 217 -16.92 -6.72 -32.01
N GLN A 218 -16.06 -6.22 -32.91
CA GLN A 218 -14.62 -6.35 -32.80
C GLN A 218 -14.05 -5.00 -32.40
N SER A 219 -13.16 -4.97 -31.41
CA SER A 219 -12.73 -3.70 -30.82
C SER A 219 -11.31 -3.73 -30.31
N PHE A 220 -10.70 -2.56 -30.15
CA PHE A 220 -9.56 -2.41 -29.26
C PHE A 220 -9.81 -1.30 -28.25
N ASP A 221 -9.35 -1.52 -27.03
CA ASP A 221 -9.58 -0.65 -25.89
C ASP A 221 -8.26 0.01 -25.52
N GLN A 222 -8.26 1.33 -25.45
CA GLN A 222 -7.12 2.15 -25.03
C GLN A 222 -7.37 2.62 -23.60
N TYR A 223 -6.71 2.01 -22.62
CA TYR A 223 -6.93 2.36 -21.21
C TYR A 223 -6.34 3.72 -20.86
N LEU A 224 -7.07 4.45 -20.04
CA LEU A 224 -6.72 5.78 -19.54
C LEU A 224 -6.54 5.77 -18.01
N ASN A 225 -7.52 5.16 -17.32
CA ASN A 225 -7.61 5.05 -15.86
C ASN A 225 -7.35 6.37 -15.13
N ARG A 226 -7.95 7.47 -15.61
CA ARG A 226 -7.68 8.82 -15.10
C ARG A 226 -8.85 9.78 -15.31
N ASN A 227 -8.77 10.92 -14.63
CA ASN A 227 -9.63 12.07 -14.90
C ASN A 227 -9.25 12.69 -16.26
N ILE A 228 -10.24 12.90 -17.14
CA ILE A 228 -10.08 13.58 -18.42
C ILE A 228 -11.01 14.80 -18.59
N SER A 229 -11.60 15.31 -17.51
CA SER A 229 -12.52 16.46 -17.52
C SER A 229 -11.89 17.76 -17.99
N ASN A 230 -10.54 17.85 -17.96
CA ASN A 230 -9.79 19.03 -18.39
C ASN A 230 -9.59 19.09 -19.92
N TYR A 231 -9.99 18.04 -20.63
CA TYR A 231 -10.03 18.01 -22.09
C TYR A 231 -11.46 18.20 -22.58
N ASP A 232 -11.63 18.81 -23.74
CA ASP A 232 -12.95 19.03 -24.35
C ASP A 232 -13.15 18.22 -25.63
N THR A 233 -12.06 17.70 -26.22
CA THR A 233 -12.08 17.08 -27.55
C THR A 233 -11.22 15.83 -27.58
N LEU A 234 -11.78 14.74 -28.14
CA LEU A 234 -11.03 13.56 -28.58
C LEU A 234 -10.68 13.73 -30.07
N GLU A 235 -9.39 13.74 -30.37
CA GLU A 235 -8.88 13.77 -31.74
C GLU A 235 -8.35 12.40 -32.16
N ILE A 236 -8.82 11.90 -33.32
CA ILE A 236 -8.36 10.64 -33.89
C ILE A 236 -7.91 10.87 -35.34
N SER A 237 -6.63 10.66 -35.62
CA SER A 237 -6.07 10.73 -36.97
C SER A 237 -6.17 9.37 -37.65
N LEU A 238 -6.99 9.25 -38.69
CA LEU A 238 -7.31 7.97 -39.31
C LEU A 238 -7.63 8.08 -40.81
N LYS A 239 -7.56 6.94 -41.51
CA LYS A 239 -8.00 6.79 -42.91
C LYS A 239 -8.69 5.46 -43.16
N GLY A 240 -9.65 5.46 -44.07
CA GLY A 240 -10.38 4.26 -44.50
C GLY A 240 -9.68 3.52 -45.64
N GLY A 241 -9.98 2.22 -45.77
CA GLY A 241 -9.81 1.48 -47.03
C GLY A 241 -11.02 1.65 -47.98
N ASN A 242 -10.95 1.08 -49.19
CA ASN A 242 -12.06 1.16 -50.16
C ASN A 242 -13.37 0.55 -49.58
N GLY A 243 -14.41 1.39 -49.40
CA GLY A 243 -15.80 0.99 -49.14
C GLY A 243 -16.41 1.28 -47.74
N GLY A 244 -16.09 2.40 -47.06
CA GLY A 244 -16.66 2.79 -45.74
C GLY A 244 -18.20 2.97 -45.72
N GLU A 245 -18.94 2.91 -44.60
CA GLU A 245 -18.68 2.93 -43.14
C GLU A 245 -19.73 2.07 -42.38
N GLU A 246 -19.53 1.62 -41.13
CA GLU A 246 -19.88 2.33 -39.87
C GLU A 246 -18.97 1.83 -38.71
N GLN A 247 -18.41 2.74 -37.90
CA GLN A 247 -17.55 2.42 -36.74
C GLN A 247 -17.99 3.24 -35.53
N PHE A 248 -18.03 2.59 -34.37
CA PHE A 248 -18.44 3.19 -33.10
C PHE A 248 -17.19 3.55 -32.29
N ILE A 249 -17.16 4.77 -31.76
CA ILE A 249 -16.25 5.13 -30.68
C ILE A 249 -17.05 5.10 -29.40
N ASN A 250 -16.54 4.40 -28.39
CA ASN A 250 -17.19 4.29 -27.10
C ASN A 250 -16.27 4.85 -26.01
N ILE A 251 -16.82 5.61 -25.07
CA ILE A 251 -16.17 5.90 -23.79
C ILE A 251 -16.82 5.01 -22.73
N ILE A 252 -15.99 4.23 -22.04
CA ILE A 252 -16.42 3.39 -20.94
C ILE A 252 -15.80 3.95 -19.66
N LEU A 253 -16.64 4.23 -18.68
CA LEU A 253 -16.26 4.76 -17.37
C LEU A 253 -16.03 3.62 -16.37
N ASN A 254 -15.38 3.94 -15.25
CA ASN A 254 -15.07 2.97 -14.21
C ASN A 254 -16.30 2.39 -13.49
N ASP A 255 -17.43 3.10 -13.53
CA ASP A 255 -18.74 2.62 -13.04
C ASP A 255 -19.44 1.65 -14.01
N GLY A 256 -18.83 1.36 -15.16
CA GLY A 256 -19.39 0.50 -16.22
C GLY A 256 -20.29 1.23 -17.22
N THR A 257 -20.52 2.54 -17.07
CA THR A 257 -21.25 3.36 -18.03
C THR A 257 -20.55 3.31 -19.38
N ASN A 258 -21.28 2.91 -20.42
CA ASN A 258 -20.78 2.82 -21.79
C ASN A 258 -21.57 3.78 -22.70
N ARG A 259 -20.90 4.80 -23.24
CA ARG A 259 -21.48 5.80 -24.13
C ARG A 259 -20.88 5.65 -25.52
N SER A 260 -21.74 5.38 -26.50
CA SER A 260 -21.35 5.04 -27.87
C SER A 260 -21.75 6.16 -28.83
N LEU A 261 -20.81 6.58 -29.68
CA LEU A 261 -21.02 7.55 -30.74
C LEU A 261 -20.60 6.97 -32.09
N LYS A 262 -21.28 7.37 -33.17
CA LYS A 262 -20.91 6.97 -34.53
C LYS A 262 -19.86 7.92 -35.04
N LEU A 263 -18.75 7.38 -35.54
CA LEU A 263 -17.66 8.20 -36.09
C LEU A 263 -18.12 9.05 -37.29
N SER A 264 -19.06 8.51 -38.09
CA SER A 264 -19.66 9.16 -39.26
C SER A 264 -20.36 10.47 -38.95
N ASP A 265 -20.79 10.68 -37.70
CA ASP A 265 -21.49 11.90 -37.28
C ASP A 265 -20.52 13.09 -37.17
N TYR A 266 -19.21 12.82 -37.06
CA TYR A 266 -18.14 13.81 -36.87
C TYR A 266 -17.25 13.98 -38.11
N GLY A 267 -17.27 13.02 -39.03
CA GLY A 267 -16.63 13.14 -40.33
C GLY A 267 -16.53 11.80 -41.06
N ASN A 268 -16.34 11.88 -42.37
CA ASN A 268 -16.28 10.70 -43.23
C ASN A 268 -14.82 10.24 -43.43
N LEU A 269 -14.61 8.94 -43.38
CA LEU A 269 -13.38 8.25 -43.72
C LEU A 269 -13.03 8.45 -45.19
N THR A 270 -11.81 8.89 -45.45
CA THR A 270 -11.26 8.98 -46.80
C THR A 270 -10.04 8.09 -46.96
N ASN A 271 -9.53 7.98 -48.20
CA ASN A 271 -8.30 7.26 -48.50
C ASN A 271 -7.02 8.01 -48.04
N ALA A 272 -7.15 9.23 -47.54
CA ALA A 272 -6.09 10.02 -46.90
C ALA A 272 -6.33 10.13 -45.39
N TYR A 273 -5.26 10.30 -44.60
CA TYR A 273 -5.38 10.57 -43.16
C TYR A 273 -6.10 11.89 -42.94
N GLN A 274 -7.10 11.84 -42.07
CA GLN A 274 -7.81 13.00 -41.56
C GLN A 274 -7.99 12.86 -40.06
N THR A 275 -7.94 13.99 -39.36
CA THR A 275 -8.24 14.05 -37.94
C THR A 275 -9.74 14.27 -37.76
N ILE A 276 -10.41 13.28 -37.17
CA ILE A 276 -11.78 13.42 -36.68
C ILE A 276 -11.72 13.99 -35.27
N LYS A 277 -12.50 15.04 -35.02
CA LYS A 277 -12.60 15.70 -33.71
C LYS A 277 -13.98 15.43 -33.11
N ILE A 278 -14.02 14.82 -31.93
CA ILE A 278 -15.26 14.47 -31.24
C ILE A 278 -15.31 15.28 -29.94
N PRO A 279 -16.27 16.19 -29.76
CA PRO A 279 -16.49 16.85 -28.48
C PRO A 279 -16.78 15.82 -27.39
N LEU A 280 -16.05 15.84 -26.28
CA LEU A 280 -16.23 14.90 -25.19
C LEU A 280 -17.60 15.06 -24.50
N SER A 281 -18.19 16.26 -24.59
CA SER A 281 -19.57 16.55 -24.15
C SER A 281 -20.61 15.65 -24.81
N ASP A 282 -20.37 15.20 -26.04
CA ASP A 282 -21.35 14.44 -26.81
C ASP A 282 -21.51 13.01 -26.29
N PHE A 283 -20.51 12.50 -25.58
CA PHE A 283 -20.65 11.25 -24.83
C PHE A 283 -21.63 11.40 -23.66
N GLN A 284 -21.88 12.63 -23.17
CA GLN A 284 -22.72 12.96 -22.00
C GLN A 284 -22.38 12.08 -20.78
N ALA A 285 -21.08 11.88 -20.56
CA ALA A 285 -20.52 11.05 -19.51
C ALA A 285 -19.81 11.93 -18.48
N ASN A 286 -19.74 11.46 -17.22
CA ASN A 286 -18.87 12.07 -16.23
C ASN A 286 -17.42 11.68 -16.51
N LEU A 287 -16.59 12.65 -16.89
CA LEU A 287 -15.23 12.43 -17.36
C LEU A 287 -14.19 12.40 -16.24
N ASN A 288 -14.61 12.55 -14.97
CA ASN A 288 -13.72 12.56 -13.82
C ASN A 288 -13.02 11.21 -13.59
N ASN A 289 -13.51 10.12 -14.20
CA ASN A 289 -12.97 8.79 -14.00
C ASN A 289 -13.13 7.88 -15.25
N ALA A 290 -12.49 8.25 -16.35
CA ALA A 290 -12.54 7.50 -17.60
C ALA A 290 -11.65 6.24 -17.52
N LYS A 291 -12.24 5.08 -17.82
CA LYS A 291 -11.54 3.78 -17.77
C LYS A 291 -10.78 3.51 -19.06
N PHE A 292 -11.48 3.46 -20.18
CA PHE A 292 -10.87 3.29 -21.50
C PHE A 292 -11.71 3.92 -22.62
N ILE A 293 -11.04 4.26 -23.72
CA ILE A 293 -11.67 4.59 -25.00
C ILE A 293 -11.64 3.33 -25.87
N ARG A 294 -12.81 2.91 -26.35
CA ARG A 294 -12.96 1.73 -27.20
C ARG A 294 -13.28 2.13 -28.62
N PHE A 295 -12.48 1.65 -29.55
CA PHE A 295 -12.77 1.71 -30.97
C PHE A 295 -13.42 0.39 -31.40
N GLU A 296 -14.65 0.41 -31.93
CA GLU A 296 -15.43 -0.79 -32.22
C GLU A 296 -15.96 -0.81 -33.67
N GLY A 297 -15.75 -1.93 -34.36
CA GLY A 297 -16.33 -2.24 -35.67
C GLY A 297 -17.39 -3.35 -35.58
N LYS A 298 -18.54 -3.15 -36.23
CA LYS A 298 -19.61 -4.15 -36.41
C LYS A 298 -20.02 -4.25 -37.87
N GLY A 299 -20.49 -5.42 -38.31
CA GLY A 299 -21.10 -5.58 -39.63
C GLY A 299 -20.13 -6.03 -40.73
N THR A 300 -20.04 -5.29 -41.84
CA THR A 300 -19.30 -5.73 -43.04
C THR A 300 -17.80 -5.56 -42.85
N ALA A 301 -16.96 -6.55 -43.14
CA ALA A 301 -15.50 -6.45 -43.00
C ALA A 301 -14.91 -5.19 -43.64
N LYS A 302 -14.05 -4.45 -42.93
CA LYS A 302 -13.27 -3.32 -43.50
C LYS A 302 -11.91 -3.18 -42.83
N ILE A 303 -11.15 -2.25 -43.39
CA ILE A 303 -9.82 -1.84 -42.96
C ILE A 303 -9.88 -0.38 -42.54
N VAL A 304 -9.37 -0.08 -41.35
CA VAL A 304 -9.08 1.28 -40.92
C VAL A 304 -7.64 1.36 -40.45
N ARG A 305 -7.00 2.48 -40.77
CA ARG A 305 -5.67 2.80 -40.29
C ARG A 305 -5.74 4.00 -39.38
N ILE A 306 -5.10 3.91 -38.22
CA ILE A 306 -5.08 4.94 -37.19
C ILE A 306 -3.62 5.32 -36.97
N ASN A 307 -3.35 6.62 -37.03
CA ASN A 307 -2.04 7.20 -36.83
C ASN A 307 -1.89 7.75 -35.41
N GLU A 308 -2.96 8.33 -34.85
CA GLU A 308 -2.88 8.94 -33.52
C GLU A 308 -4.27 9.01 -32.87
N MET A 309 -4.32 8.81 -31.56
CA MET A 309 -5.44 9.12 -30.69
C MET A 309 -4.95 10.03 -29.56
N LYS A 310 -5.58 11.20 -29.38
CA LYS A 310 -5.22 12.14 -28.32
C LYS A 310 -6.40 12.93 -27.79
N LEU A 311 -6.26 13.47 -26.60
CA LEU A 311 -7.19 14.43 -26.01
C LEU A 311 -6.61 15.83 -26.09
N THR A 312 -7.42 16.81 -26.44
CA THR A 312 -7.04 18.22 -26.54
C THR A 312 -8.05 19.09 -25.80
N SER A 313 -7.60 20.27 -25.37
CA SER A 313 -8.47 21.36 -24.94
C SER A 313 -8.43 22.47 -25.99
N THR A 314 -9.58 22.92 -26.45
CA THR A 314 -9.71 24.01 -27.45
C THR A 314 -9.89 25.39 -26.80
N GLY A 315 -9.89 25.46 -25.47
CA GLY A 315 -10.07 26.72 -24.73
C GLY A 315 -11.51 27.24 -24.72
N THR A 316 -12.49 26.42 -25.15
CA THR A 316 -13.92 26.79 -25.20
C THR A 316 -14.76 25.82 -24.36
N VAL A 317 -14.55 25.80 -23.05
CA VAL A 317 -15.50 25.14 -22.15
C VAL A 317 -16.61 26.13 -21.79
N THR A 318 -17.68 26.16 -22.60
CA THR A 318 -18.99 26.66 -22.12
C THR A 318 -19.72 25.50 -21.46
N GLN A 319 -19.73 25.49 -20.13
CA GLN A 319 -20.59 24.63 -19.32
C GLN A 319 -22.06 24.89 -19.67
N PRO A 320 -22.90 23.87 -19.95
CA PRO A 320 -24.32 24.09 -20.15
C PRO A 320 -25.00 24.46 -18.83
N GLU A 321 -25.84 25.52 -18.88
CA GLU A 321 -26.60 26.02 -17.73
C GLU A 321 -27.47 24.94 -17.08
N PRO A 322 -27.49 24.83 -15.74
CA PRO A 322 -28.45 23.98 -15.04
C PRO A 322 -29.86 24.60 -15.08
N THR A 323 -30.83 23.80 -15.50
CA THR A 323 -32.28 24.09 -15.41
C THR A 323 -32.70 24.38 -13.96
N PRO A 324 -33.53 25.41 -13.68
CA PRO A 324 -33.82 25.84 -12.32
C PRO A 324 -34.89 24.96 -11.63
N GLU A 325 -34.60 24.48 -10.42
CA GLU A 325 -35.59 24.01 -9.43
C GLU A 325 -35.60 24.96 -8.22
N PRO A 326 -36.73 25.05 -7.48
CA PRO A 326 -37.10 26.24 -6.70
C PRO A 326 -36.34 26.40 -5.38
N GLU A 327 -36.08 27.66 -5.03
CA GLU A 327 -35.41 28.10 -3.80
C GLU A 327 -36.09 27.63 -2.51
N PRO A 328 -35.30 27.32 -1.47
CA PRO A 328 -35.65 27.61 -0.10
C PRO A 328 -34.78 28.73 0.51
N THR A 329 -35.47 29.53 1.32
CA THR A 329 -35.11 30.72 2.12
C THR A 329 -33.89 30.58 3.06
N PRO A 330 -33.31 31.71 3.54
CA PRO A 330 -31.94 31.81 4.07
C PRO A 330 -31.84 31.60 5.60
N GLU A 331 -30.71 31.04 6.06
CA GLU A 331 -29.91 31.40 7.27
C GLU A 331 -28.96 30.24 7.66
N PRO A 332 -27.88 30.44 8.46
CA PRO A 332 -27.08 31.64 8.71
C PRO A 332 -25.58 31.42 8.38
N THR A 333 -24.84 32.50 8.26
CA THR A 333 -23.39 32.55 7.99
C THR A 333 -22.54 31.96 9.13
N PRO A 334 -21.58 31.05 8.86
CA PRO A 334 -20.35 30.89 9.63
C PRO A 334 -19.10 31.34 8.84
N GLU A 335 -18.03 31.56 9.60
CA GLU A 335 -16.75 32.22 9.31
C GLU A 335 -15.99 31.86 8.02
N PRO A 336 -15.05 32.73 7.56
CA PRO A 336 -14.33 32.56 6.30
C PRO A 336 -13.38 31.35 6.33
N GLU A 337 -13.49 30.50 5.32
CA GLU A 337 -12.50 29.45 5.02
C GLU A 337 -11.15 30.04 4.55
N PRO A 338 -10.02 29.37 4.87
CA PRO A 338 -8.70 29.79 4.44
C PRO A 338 -8.51 29.62 2.93
N THR A 339 -7.73 30.53 2.35
CA THR A 339 -7.41 30.61 0.92
C THR A 339 -6.72 29.32 0.43
N PRO A 340 -7.14 28.70 -0.69
CA PRO A 340 -6.41 27.57 -1.26
C PRO A 340 -5.04 28.00 -1.77
N GLU A 341 -4.03 27.24 -1.36
CA GLU A 341 -2.63 27.31 -1.77
C GLU A 341 -2.48 26.79 -3.23
N PRO A 342 -1.57 27.34 -4.05
CA PRO A 342 -1.49 27.01 -5.47
C PRO A 342 -1.00 25.57 -5.72
N GLU A 343 -1.53 24.91 -6.74
CA GLU A 343 -1.13 23.57 -7.18
C GLU A 343 0.39 23.48 -7.51
N PRO A 344 1.04 22.32 -7.27
CA PRO A 344 2.48 22.17 -7.41
C PRO A 344 2.94 22.18 -8.87
N ASN A 345 4.00 22.95 -9.14
CA ASN A 345 4.77 22.96 -10.38
C ASN A 345 5.27 21.54 -10.75
N PRO A 346 5.49 21.20 -12.04
CA PRO A 346 6.11 19.94 -12.42
C PRO A 346 7.41 19.72 -11.64
N ALA A 347 7.60 18.48 -11.15
CA ALA A 347 8.73 18.13 -10.29
C ALA A 347 10.04 18.43 -11.02
N LYS A 348 10.86 19.31 -10.43
CA LYS A 348 12.16 19.67 -10.96
C LYS A 348 13.19 18.61 -10.59
N ILE A 349 14.05 18.21 -11.53
CA ILE A 349 15.20 17.35 -11.25
C ILE A 349 16.30 18.21 -10.60
N ASP A 350 16.73 17.91 -9.37
CA ASP A 350 17.85 18.62 -8.76
C ASP A 350 19.17 18.23 -9.47
N ALA A 351 19.84 19.21 -10.11
CA ALA A 351 21.10 18.98 -10.81
C ALA A 351 22.20 18.39 -9.89
N TYR A 352 22.15 18.68 -8.60
CA TYR A 352 23.16 18.27 -7.62
C TYR A 352 22.86 16.89 -6.99
N ALA A 353 21.70 16.30 -7.30
CA ALA A 353 21.40 14.91 -6.98
C ALA A 353 22.09 13.96 -7.96
N LYS A 354 22.14 12.67 -7.61
CA LYS A 354 22.53 11.63 -8.55
C LYS A 354 21.38 11.40 -9.53
N ILE A 355 21.66 11.58 -10.82
CA ILE A 355 20.73 11.36 -11.92
C ILE A 355 21.15 10.05 -12.59
N GLU A 356 20.33 9.02 -12.44
CA GLU A 356 20.56 7.72 -13.08
C GLU A 356 20.40 7.85 -14.60
N ALA A 357 21.32 7.27 -15.36
CA ALA A 357 21.39 7.48 -16.80
C ALA A 357 20.18 6.90 -17.52
N GLU A 358 19.63 5.79 -17.02
CA GLU A 358 18.44 5.13 -17.56
C GLU A 358 17.13 5.85 -17.24
N SER A 359 17.13 6.83 -16.32
CA SER A 359 15.94 7.61 -15.97
C SER A 359 15.74 8.80 -16.91
N TYR A 360 16.23 8.69 -18.14
CA TYR A 360 16.10 9.73 -19.16
C TYR A 360 14.63 9.93 -19.55
N ASP A 361 14.24 11.18 -19.82
CA ASP A 361 12.92 11.54 -20.33
C ASP A 361 12.83 11.27 -21.84
N SER A 362 13.95 11.41 -22.56
CA SER A 362 14.04 11.01 -23.97
C SER A 362 15.42 10.47 -24.34
N MET A 363 15.50 9.67 -25.42
CA MET A 363 16.75 9.09 -25.89
C MET A 363 16.79 8.91 -27.41
N ARG A 364 18.00 8.66 -27.93
CA ARG A 364 18.23 8.20 -29.29
C ARG A 364 19.35 7.17 -29.34
N GLY A 365 19.07 6.01 -29.94
CA GLY A 365 20.07 5.02 -30.38
C GLY A 365 20.69 4.15 -29.28
N ILE A 366 20.42 4.45 -28.01
CA ILE A 366 20.92 3.69 -26.87
C ILE A 366 20.07 2.46 -26.58
N GLN A 367 20.60 1.58 -25.74
CA GLN A 367 19.85 0.55 -25.02
C GLN A 367 20.19 0.62 -23.53
N THR A 368 19.41 -0.07 -22.71
CA THR A 368 19.73 -0.26 -21.29
C THR A 368 20.01 -1.73 -21.00
N GLU A 369 20.93 -2.00 -20.09
CA GLU A 369 21.22 -3.34 -19.56
C GLU A 369 21.34 -3.30 -18.05
N ALA A 370 21.32 -4.46 -17.40
CA ALA A 370 21.64 -4.56 -15.98
C ALA A 370 23.11 -4.18 -15.76
N THR A 371 23.36 -3.27 -14.84
CA THR A 371 24.72 -2.86 -14.51
C THR A 371 25.34 -3.80 -13.48
N THR A 372 26.65 -4.03 -13.58
CA THR A 372 27.43 -4.66 -12.50
C THR A 372 28.15 -3.63 -11.62
N ASP A 373 27.81 -2.34 -11.75
CA ASP A 373 28.32 -1.32 -10.84
C ASP A 373 27.76 -1.52 -9.42
N ALA A 374 28.38 -0.87 -8.45
CA ALA A 374 27.88 -0.88 -7.08
C ALA A 374 26.43 -0.35 -7.02
N ASN A 375 25.58 -0.98 -6.21
CA ASN A 375 24.15 -0.71 -6.02
C ASN A 375 23.20 -1.21 -7.13
N GLY A 376 23.71 -1.93 -8.13
CA GLY A 376 22.87 -2.56 -9.16
C GLY A 376 22.10 -1.55 -10.01
N GLY A 377 20.92 -1.92 -10.50
CA GLY A 377 20.10 -1.09 -11.39
C GLY A 377 20.35 -1.36 -12.87
N ARG A 378 20.14 -0.35 -13.72
CA ARG A 378 20.46 -0.43 -15.14
C ARG A 378 21.54 0.58 -15.48
N ASN A 379 22.14 0.44 -16.65
CA ASN A 379 22.95 1.50 -17.23
C ASN A 379 22.53 1.73 -18.66
N VAL A 380 22.87 2.90 -19.20
CA VAL A 380 22.80 3.19 -20.63
C VAL A 380 24.02 2.60 -21.32
N GLY A 381 23.80 1.93 -22.45
CA GLY A 381 24.83 1.27 -23.25
C GLY A 381 24.46 1.21 -24.74
N TRP A 382 25.24 0.45 -25.52
CA TRP A 382 25.14 0.41 -27.00
C TRP A 382 25.22 1.79 -27.65
N THR A 383 26.03 2.68 -27.06
CA THR A 383 26.13 4.08 -27.48
C THR A 383 26.98 4.22 -28.74
N ASP A 384 26.39 4.78 -29.80
CA ASP A 384 27.08 5.14 -31.04
C ASP A 384 27.19 6.67 -31.22
N ASN A 385 27.98 7.08 -32.19
CA ASN A 385 28.26 8.50 -32.42
C ASN A 385 26.98 9.26 -32.82
N GLY A 386 26.58 10.18 -31.95
CA GLY A 386 25.40 11.04 -32.10
C GLY A 386 24.18 10.55 -31.32
N ASP A 387 24.28 9.44 -30.59
CA ASP A 387 23.25 8.99 -29.66
C ASP A 387 23.19 9.91 -28.45
N TYR A 388 22.04 9.94 -27.78
CA TYR A 388 21.87 10.77 -26.60
C TYR A 388 20.83 10.22 -25.63
N ILE A 389 20.92 10.70 -24.41
CA ILE A 389 19.84 10.70 -23.41
C ILE A 389 19.58 12.14 -22.98
N ALA A 390 18.36 12.47 -22.59
CA ALA A 390 17.98 13.81 -22.16
C ALA A 390 17.11 13.77 -20.90
N PHE A 391 17.27 14.81 -20.08
CA PHE A 391 16.53 15.02 -18.84
C PHE A 391 15.85 16.39 -18.89
N GLU A 392 14.56 16.45 -18.60
CA GLU A 392 13.78 17.68 -18.65
C GLU A 392 13.76 18.38 -17.29
N ASN A 393 13.66 19.71 -17.30
CA ASN A 393 13.48 20.53 -16.08
C ASN A 393 14.55 20.32 -14.98
N VAL A 394 15.82 20.19 -15.35
CA VAL A 394 16.94 20.09 -14.40
C VAL A 394 17.25 21.46 -13.80
N ASP A 395 17.09 21.60 -12.47
CA ASP A 395 17.29 22.84 -11.73
C ASP A 395 18.72 22.96 -11.19
N PHE A 396 19.47 23.90 -11.74
CA PHE A 396 20.83 24.24 -11.32
C PHE A 396 20.87 25.34 -10.26
N GLY A 397 19.72 25.92 -9.89
CA GLY A 397 19.60 27.02 -8.95
C GLY A 397 20.32 28.29 -9.40
N THR A 398 20.43 29.26 -8.49
CA THR A 398 21.04 30.58 -8.77
C THR A 398 22.56 30.59 -8.65
N SER A 399 23.14 29.67 -7.88
CA SER A 399 24.60 29.57 -7.68
C SER A 399 25.31 28.87 -8.84
N GLY A 400 24.58 27.98 -9.51
CA GLY A 400 24.98 27.28 -10.72
C GLY A 400 26.04 26.18 -10.56
N ALA A 401 26.02 25.25 -11.51
CA ALA A 401 26.99 24.16 -11.56
C ALA A 401 28.20 24.53 -12.42
N LYS A 402 29.39 24.11 -11.96
CA LYS A 402 30.70 24.36 -12.61
C LYS A 402 31.49 23.08 -12.86
N GLY A 403 30.99 21.94 -12.41
CA GLY A 403 31.53 20.63 -12.72
C GLY A 403 30.43 19.59 -12.89
N ILE A 404 30.83 18.44 -13.42
CA ILE A 404 30.01 17.24 -13.53
C ILE A 404 30.88 16.03 -13.21
N GLU A 405 30.28 15.05 -12.53
CA GLU A 405 30.81 13.70 -12.38
C GLU A 405 29.91 12.73 -13.15
N ALA A 406 30.51 11.80 -13.87
CA ALA A 406 29.79 10.78 -14.62
C ALA A 406 30.43 9.41 -14.38
N ARG A 407 29.60 8.41 -14.13
CA ARG A 407 30.02 7.03 -13.89
C ARG A 407 29.97 6.24 -15.18
N VAL A 408 31.14 5.92 -15.72
CA VAL A 408 31.26 5.41 -17.10
C VAL A 408 32.09 4.13 -17.17
N ALA A 409 31.81 3.30 -18.18
CA ALA A 409 32.57 2.10 -18.50
C ALA A 409 32.75 1.96 -20.02
N SER A 410 33.88 1.42 -20.48
CA SER A 410 34.09 1.16 -21.92
C SER A 410 35.15 0.08 -22.13
N GLN A 411 34.87 -0.86 -23.04
CA GLN A 411 35.85 -1.83 -23.52
C GLN A 411 36.60 -1.35 -24.77
N SER A 412 36.06 -0.35 -25.48
CA SER A 412 36.65 0.18 -26.71
C SER A 412 37.68 1.28 -26.41
N ASN A 413 38.20 1.95 -27.45
CA ASN A 413 39.02 3.16 -27.26
C ASN A 413 38.22 4.33 -26.67
N GLY A 414 36.88 4.21 -26.61
CA GLY A 414 36.01 5.20 -26.01
C GLY A 414 35.67 6.38 -26.91
N GLY A 415 35.26 7.48 -26.28
CA GLY A 415 34.83 8.72 -26.92
C GLY A 415 34.53 9.79 -25.86
N THR A 416 33.50 10.60 -26.07
CA THR A 416 33.11 11.64 -25.11
C THR A 416 31.60 11.73 -24.96
N ILE A 417 31.15 12.15 -23.78
CA ILE A 417 29.79 12.65 -23.55
C ILE A 417 29.84 14.18 -23.58
N GLU A 418 29.19 14.78 -24.55
CA GLU A 418 28.92 16.21 -24.57
C GLU A 418 27.71 16.52 -23.70
N VAL A 419 27.82 17.48 -22.77
CA VAL A 419 26.71 17.99 -21.97
C VAL A 419 26.15 19.23 -22.65
N ARG A 420 24.90 19.16 -23.12
CA ARG A 420 24.25 20.22 -23.89
C ARG A 420 22.94 20.65 -23.25
N LEU A 421 22.59 21.93 -23.38
CA LEU A 421 21.34 22.47 -22.84
C LEU A 421 20.27 22.62 -23.93
N ASP A 422 19.02 22.35 -23.54
CA ASP A 422 17.75 22.60 -24.25
C ASP A 422 17.53 21.83 -25.56
N SER A 423 18.59 21.25 -26.17
CA SER A 423 18.48 20.37 -27.34
C SER A 423 19.77 19.55 -27.57
N PRO A 424 19.75 18.45 -28.36
CA PRO A 424 20.95 17.65 -28.63
C PRO A 424 22.00 18.37 -29.49
N ASN A 425 21.66 19.51 -30.09
CA ASN A 425 22.58 20.42 -30.78
C ASN A 425 22.70 21.79 -30.08
N GLY A 426 22.17 21.91 -28.86
CA GLY A 426 22.11 23.13 -28.09
C GLY A 426 23.46 23.53 -27.50
N ASN A 427 23.44 24.50 -26.60
CA ASN A 427 24.68 25.07 -26.06
C ASN A 427 25.52 23.99 -25.36
N LEU A 428 26.78 23.81 -25.80
CA LEU A 428 27.70 22.85 -25.19
C LEU A 428 28.29 23.46 -23.92
N VAL A 429 27.95 22.88 -22.78
CA VAL A 429 28.40 23.37 -21.47
C VAL A 429 29.56 22.56 -20.90
N GLY A 430 29.76 21.33 -21.34
CA GLY A 430 30.88 20.51 -20.87
C GLY A 430 31.11 19.27 -21.70
N THR A 431 32.23 18.59 -21.46
CA THR A 431 32.54 17.32 -22.14
C THR A 431 33.24 16.37 -21.18
N VAL A 432 32.70 15.17 -21.00
CA VAL A 432 33.28 14.10 -20.20
C VAL A 432 33.95 13.09 -21.11
N ALA A 433 35.23 12.79 -20.86
CA ALA A 433 35.95 11.76 -21.61
C ALA A 433 35.62 10.35 -21.11
N ILE A 434 35.22 9.47 -22.02
CA ILE A 434 35.10 8.03 -21.79
C ILE A 434 36.31 7.37 -22.44
N ASN A 435 37.24 6.85 -21.64
CA ASN A 435 38.36 6.06 -22.13
C ASN A 435 38.13 4.58 -21.81
N ASN A 436 38.93 3.69 -22.41
CA ASN A 436 38.91 2.26 -22.05
C ASN A 436 39.10 2.07 -20.54
N THR A 437 38.14 1.41 -19.90
CA THR A 437 38.13 1.14 -18.45
C THR A 437 38.43 -0.32 -18.12
N GLY A 438 38.68 -1.16 -19.12
CA GLY A 438 38.93 -2.60 -18.97
C GLY A 438 37.74 -3.50 -19.30
N GLY A 439 36.56 -2.94 -19.56
CA GLY A 439 35.36 -3.70 -19.91
C GLY A 439 34.09 -2.85 -19.94
N TRP A 440 33.03 -3.33 -20.60
CA TRP A 440 31.73 -2.64 -20.69
C TRP A 440 31.02 -2.43 -19.35
N GLN A 441 31.42 -3.21 -18.35
CA GLN A 441 30.88 -3.17 -17.00
C GLN A 441 32.00 -2.90 -15.96
N SER A 442 33.14 -2.36 -16.41
CA SER A 442 34.24 -1.94 -15.54
C SER A 442 34.14 -0.44 -15.27
N TRP A 443 33.49 -0.08 -14.17
CA TRP A 443 33.04 1.29 -13.91
C TRP A 443 34.08 2.18 -13.25
N VAL A 444 34.24 3.40 -13.78
CA VAL A 444 35.06 4.46 -13.19
C VAL A 444 34.27 5.77 -13.17
N THR A 445 34.51 6.60 -12.15
CA THR A 445 33.92 7.95 -12.09
C THR A 445 34.87 8.92 -12.77
N LYS A 446 34.34 9.72 -13.70
CA LYS A 446 35.07 10.77 -14.42
C LYS A 446 34.47 12.11 -14.08
N SER A 447 35.32 13.07 -13.78
CA SER A 447 34.91 14.43 -13.46
C SER A 447 35.38 15.38 -14.58
N ALA A 448 34.55 16.35 -14.94
CA ALA A 448 34.86 17.39 -15.92
C ALA A 448 34.36 18.75 -15.47
N ALA A 449 35.04 19.82 -15.87
CA ALA A 449 34.54 21.17 -15.69
C ALA A 449 33.42 21.46 -16.72
N ILE A 450 32.42 22.21 -16.31
CA ILE A 450 31.38 22.75 -17.20
C ILE A 450 31.33 24.28 -17.09
N SER A 451 30.83 24.96 -18.12
CA SER A 451 30.48 26.38 -18.03
C SER A 451 29.41 26.57 -16.96
N ASN A 452 29.47 27.65 -16.19
CA ASN A 452 28.52 27.93 -15.11
C ASN A 452 27.07 27.92 -15.60
N VAL A 453 26.31 26.86 -15.29
CA VAL A 453 24.90 26.71 -15.65
C VAL A 453 24.04 27.08 -14.46
N THR A 454 23.07 27.98 -14.65
CA THR A 454 22.13 28.44 -13.61
C THR A 454 20.71 28.36 -14.12
N GLY A 455 19.73 28.26 -13.22
CA GLY A 455 18.32 28.16 -13.59
C GLY A 455 17.92 26.74 -14.01
N THR A 456 16.77 26.61 -14.64
CA THR A 456 16.20 25.32 -15.05
C THR A 456 16.39 25.11 -16.54
N HIS A 457 16.89 23.94 -16.94
CA HIS A 457 17.19 23.58 -18.32
C HIS A 457 16.88 22.12 -18.60
N ASP A 458 16.60 21.79 -19.87
CA ASP A 458 16.69 20.40 -20.31
C ASP A 458 18.16 20.08 -20.61
N VAL A 459 18.63 18.91 -20.16
CA VAL A 459 20.04 18.52 -20.22
C VAL A 459 20.19 17.29 -21.08
N TYR A 460 21.00 17.41 -22.12
CA TYR A 460 21.31 16.35 -23.09
C TYR A 460 22.74 15.84 -22.89
N PHE A 461 22.88 14.52 -22.78
CA PHE A 461 24.17 13.83 -22.79
C PHE A 461 24.37 13.14 -24.14
N VAL A 462 25.17 13.77 -25.01
CA VAL A 462 25.35 13.34 -26.41
C VAL A 462 26.68 12.60 -26.56
N PHE A 463 26.62 11.34 -26.97
CA PHE A 463 27.79 10.50 -27.17
C PHE A 463 28.49 10.82 -28.50
N LYS A 464 29.80 11.04 -28.48
CA LYS A 464 30.65 11.30 -29.66
C LYS A 464 31.84 10.35 -29.70
N GLY A 465 32.17 9.81 -30.87
CA GLY A 465 33.28 8.87 -31.03
C GLY A 465 33.40 8.24 -32.41
N ALA A 466 34.37 7.36 -32.59
CA ALA A 466 34.47 6.52 -33.79
C ALA A 466 33.48 5.34 -33.71
N ALA A 467 33.18 4.70 -34.84
CA ALA A 467 32.25 3.55 -34.88
C ALA A 467 32.76 2.37 -34.05
N GLY A 468 31.88 1.72 -33.27
CA GLY A 468 32.19 0.50 -32.52
C GLY A 468 31.88 0.52 -31.01
N GLY A 469 30.89 1.30 -30.57
CA GLY A 469 30.51 1.46 -29.16
C GLY A 469 31.42 2.44 -28.40
N ILE A 470 30.83 3.52 -27.88
CA ILE A 470 31.55 4.61 -27.21
C ILE A 470 31.78 4.28 -25.73
N GLY A 471 30.74 3.86 -25.02
CA GLY A 471 30.82 3.54 -23.60
C GLY A 471 29.49 3.59 -22.91
N ASN A 472 29.40 2.87 -21.80
CA ASN A 472 28.24 2.84 -20.95
C ASN A 472 28.27 4.00 -19.96
N LEU A 473 27.10 4.53 -19.61
CA LEU A 473 26.89 5.57 -18.60
C LEU A 473 25.90 5.04 -17.57
N ASN A 474 26.27 5.07 -16.30
CA ASN A 474 25.44 4.61 -15.18
C ASN A 474 24.68 5.77 -14.54
N TRP A 475 25.39 6.83 -14.15
CA TRP A 475 24.77 8.03 -13.56
C TRP A 475 25.64 9.26 -13.76
N VAL A 476 25.04 10.44 -13.52
CA VAL A 476 25.71 11.74 -13.48
C VAL A 476 25.32 12.55 -12.24
N THR A 477 26.19 13.45 -11.80
CA THR A 477 25.89 14.44 -10.74
C THR A 477 26.61 15.75 -11.07
N PHE A 478 25.91 16.89 -11.00
CA PHE A 478 26.55 18.20 -11.17
C PHE A 478 27.13 18.72 -9.86
N THR A 479 28.18 19.53 -9.94
CA THR A 479 28.89 20.07 -8.77
C THR A 479 29.04 21.59 -8.84
N LYS A 480 28.97 22.25 -7.68
CA LYS A 480 29.08 23.72 -7.55
C LYS A 480 30.52 24.23 -7.65
N ASP A 481 31.49 23.37 -7.38
CA ASP A 481 32.91 23.68 -7.45
C ASP A 481 33.50 23.26 -8.79
N SER A 482 34.43 24.07 -9.31
CA SER A 482 35.20 23.68 -10.50
C SER A 482 36.17 22.56 -10.13
N VAL A 483 36.06 21.43 -10.80
CA VAL A 483 37.00 20.32 -10.66
C VAL A 483 38.36 20.73 -11.27
N THR A 484 39.41 20.79 -10.44
CA THR A 484 40.77 21.05 -10.94
C THR A 484 41.34 19.78 -11.56
N THR A 485 41.63 19.82 -12.86
CA THR A 485 42.30 18.72 -13.58
C THR A 485 43.76 18.64 -13.14
N PRO A 486 44.31 17.47 -12.74
CA PRO A 486 45.73 17.35 -12.47
C PRO A 486 46.54 17.41 -13.79
N GLU A 487 47.61 18.21 -13.82
CA GLU A 487 48.54 18.35 -14.96
C GLU A 487 49.17 17.00 -15.39
N PRO A 488 49.49 16.82 -16.68
CA PRO A 488 50.01 15.56 -17.20
C PRO A 488 51.46 15.32 -16.75
N LYS A 489 51.69 14.22 -16.04
CA LYS A 489 53.04 13.74 -15.65
C LYS A 489 53.57 12.73 -16.69
N PRO A 490 54.89 12.67 -16.99
CA PRO A 490 55.44 12.04 -18.19
C PRO A 490 55.38 10.50 -18.19
N GLU A 491 55.35 9.93 -19.40
CA GLU A 491 55.20 8.49 -19.72
C GLU A 491 56.17 7.54 -18.96
N PRO A 492 55.72 6.32 -18.57
CA PRO A 492 56.58 5.31 -17.97
C PRO A 492 57.21 4.37 -19.02
N LYS A 493 58.50 4.07 -18.79
CA LYS A 493 59.29 2.98 -19.39
C LYS A 493 58.77 1.60 -18.93
N PRO A 494 59.02 0.49 -19.66
CA PRO A 494 58.23 -0.75 -19.57
C PRO A 494 58.57 -1.61 -18.35
N GLU A 495 57.54 -2.28 -17.83
CA GLU A 495 57.55 -3.23 -16.70
C GLU A 495 58.24 -4.57 -17.02
N PRO A 496 58.87 -5.23 -16.03
CA PRO A 496 59.03 -6.67 -16.00
C PRO A 496 57.80 -7.37 -15.35
N THR A 497 57.53 -8.55 -15.88
CA THR A 497 56.50 -9.58 -15.61
C THR A 497 55.89 -9.70 -14.20
N PRO A 498 54.61 -10.12 -14.09
CA PRO A 498 53.81 -10.04 -12.87
C PRO A 498 54.06 -11.19 -11.89
N GLU A 499 54.19 -10.86 -10.61
CA GLU A 499 53.92 -11.76 -9.48
C GLU A 499 52.39 -11.77 -9.18
N PRO A 500 51.87 -12.79 -8.46
CA PRO A 500 50.45 -13.16 -8.50
C PRO A 500 49.52 -12.08 -7.92
N LYS A 501 48.35 -11.99 -8.54
CA LYS A 501 47.21 -11.11 -8.24
C LYS A 501 46.86 -11.09 -6.74
N PRO A 502 46.64 -9.92 -6.10
CA PRO A 502 45.97 -9.85 -4.81
C PRO A 502 44.51 -10.28 -4.98
N GLU A 503 44.02 -11.10 -4.07
CA GLU A 503 42.62 -11.55 -4.00
C GLU A 503 41.62 -10.36 -3.91
N PRO A 504 40.34 -10.58 -4.29
CA PRO A 504 39.31 -9.54 -4.33
C PRO A 504 39.13 -8.84 -2.97
N LYS A 505 38.86 -7.54 -3.00
CA LYS A 505 38.46 -6.77 -1.81
C LYS A 505 37.05 -7.21 -1.38
N PRO A 506 36.77 -7.41 -0.07
CA PRO A 506 35.51 -7.98 0.40
C PRO A 506 34.33 -7.03 0.20
N GLU A 507 33.12 -7.60 0.08
CA GLU A 507 31.82 -6.94 0.31
C GLU A 507 31.85 -6.07 1.57
N PRO A 508 31.01 -5.02 1.69
CA PRO A 508 30.89 -4.27 2.94
C PRO A 508 30.52 -5.27 4.02
N LYS A 509 31.50 -5.59 4.85
CA LYS A 509 31.31 -6.47 5.98
C LYS A 509 30.36 -5.74 6.92
N PRO A 510 29.37 -6.42 7.54
CA PRO A 510 28.69 -5.83 8.69
C PRO A 510 29.75 -5.26 9.63
N GLU A 511 29.52 -4.06 10.15
CA GLU A 511 30.36 -3.54 11.22
C GLU A 511 30.53 -4.65 12.26
N PRO A 512 31.75 -4.87 12.79
CA PRO A 512 31.97 -5.93 13.76
C PRO A 512 30.93 -5.81 14.86
N THR A 513 30.23 -6.91 15.14
CA THR A 513 29.20 -7.00 16.17
C THR A 513 29.73 -6.28 17.41
N PRO A 514 29.07 -5.21 17.89
CA PRO A 514 29.56 -4.47 19.04
C PRO A 514 29.90 -5.46 20.16
N ASP A 515 31.07 -5.29 20.78
CA ASP A 515 31.44 -6.08 21.94
C ASP A 515 30.27 -5.98 22.94
N PRO A 516 29.68 -7.11 23.39
CA PRO A 516 28.58 -7.05 24.36
C PRO A 516 29.02 -6.35 25.66
N GLY A 517 30.33 -6.12 25.84
CA GLY A 517 30.88 -5.55 27.04
C GLY A 517 30.82 -6.57 28.16
N THR A 518 30.90 -6.08 29.39
CA THR A 518 30.75 -6.96 30.55
C THR A 518 29.27 -7.23 30.77
N ILE A 519 28.80 -8.45 30.50
CA ILE A 519 27.41 -8.86 30.72
C ILE A 519 27.13 -8.88 32.22
N PRO A 520 26.15 -8.11 32.71
CA PRO A 520 25.75 -8.14 34.11
C PRO A 520 25.10 -9.50 34.46
N SER A 521 25.41 -10.02 35.64
CA SER A 521 24.80 -11.25 36.15
C SER A 521 23.67 -10.94 37.13
N GLY A 522 22.45 -11.38 36.82
CA GLY A 522 21.28 -11.32 37.70
C GLY A 522 20.98 -12.65 38.41
N ASN A 523 19.89 -12.69 39.18
CA ASN A 523 19.38 -13.90 39.85
C ASN A 523 18.24 -14.59 39.07
N GLY A 524 17.86 -14.04 37.92
CA GLY A 524 16.81 -14.56 37.04
C GLY A 524 17.31 -15.64 36.07
N VAL A 525 16.51 -15.91 35.05
CA VAL A 525 16.80 -16.91 34.01
C VAL A 525 17.91 -16.43 33.08
N MET A 526 17.91 -15.15 32.72
CA MET A 526 18.90 -14.51 31.85
C MET A 526 18.97 -13.00 32.10
N THR A 527 19.90 -12.31 31.46
CA THR A 527 20.00 -10.84 31.49
C THR A 527 19.51 -10.22 30.18
N PHE A 528 18.74 -9.14 30.25
CA PHE A 528 18.56 -8.22 29.11
C PHE A 528 19.45 -7.00 29.34
N GLN A 529 20.17 -6.57 28.31
CA GLN A 529 21.04 -5.39 28.37
C GLN A 529 20.77 -4.50 27.15
N LEU A 530 20.52 -3.22 27.39
CA LEU A 530 20.39 -2.21 26.35
C LEU A 530 21.76 -1.61 26.02
N GLN A 531 21.93 -1.23 24.76
CA GLN A 531 23.06 -0.46 24.27
C GLN A 531 22.53 0.76 23.51
N ASN A 532 23.14 1.92 23.77
CA ASN A 532 22.79 3.16 23.09
C ASN A 532 23.64 3.26 21.82
N GLY A 533 23.06 2.78 20.72
CA GLY A 533 23.62 2.82 19.38
C GLY A 533 23.18 4.04 18.57
N THR A 534 22.57 5.06 19.19
CA THR A 534 21.97 6.21 18.47
C THR A 534 23.01 7.20 17.92
N GLY A 535 24.30 6.91 18.05
CA GLY A 535 25.38 7.78 17.55
C GLY A 535 25.46 9.16 18.22
N GLY A 536 24.84 9.32 19.40
CA GLY A 536 24.76 10.60 20.11
C GLY A 536 23.53 11.44 19.77
N GLN A 537 22.60 10.92 18.96
CA GLN A 537 21.31 11.57 18.71
C GLN A 537 20.48 11.66 20.00
N TYR A 538 20.50 10.61 20.82
CA TYR A 538 19.84 10.58 22.12
C TYR A 538 20.84 10.16 23.21
N SER A 539 20.83 10.86 24.33
CA SER A 539 21.56 10.43 25.52
C SER A 539 20.84 9.30 26.25
N ASP A 540 21.53 8.56 27.13
CA ASP A 540 20.91 7.48 27.91
C ASP A 540 19.74 7.98 28.80
N ASP A 541 19.70 9.27 29.15
CA ASP A 541 18.61 9.88 29.93
C ASP A 541 17.33 10.12 29.08
N GLU A 542 17.46 9.99 27.76
CA GLU A 542 16.39 10.17 26.77
C GLU A 542 15.93 8.85 26.17
N ILE A 543 16.52 7.71 26.55
CA ILE A 543 16.09 6.37 26.14
C ILE A 543 15.33 5.72 27.28
N TYR A 544 14.10 5.30 27.01
CA TYR A 544 13.18 4.74 27.99
C TYR A 544 12.84 3.30 27.63
N TRP A 545 12.72 2.43 28.63
CA TRP A 545 12.28 1.05 28.44
C TRP A 545 11.31 0.58 29.51
N ALA A 546 10.36 -0.29 29.13
CA ALA A 546 9.45 -0.97 30.05
C ALA A 546 9.17 -2.38 29.56
N ILE A 547 9.09 -3.34 30.49
CA ILE A 547 8.74 -4.73 30.16
C ILE A 547 7.39 -5.06 30.77
N LEU A 548 6.44 -5.48 29.94
CA LEU A 548 5.14 -6.01 30.36
C LEU A 548 4.94 -7.41 29.82
N GLY A 549 4.25 -8.25 30.57
CA GLY A 549 3.88 -9.60 30.15
C GLY A 549 3.06 -10.30 31.21
N TYR A 550 2.83 -11.60 31.06
CA TYR A 550 2.04 -12.37 32.01
C TYR A 550 2.93 -13.23 32.89
N ASN A 551 2.62 -13.20 34.19
CA ASN A 551 3.15 -14.20 35.09
C ASN A 551 2.65 -15.59 34.67
N LYS A 552 3.58 -16.52 34.42
CA LYS A 552 3.29 -17.86 33.93
C LYS A 552 2.38 -18.67 34.85
N GLU A 553 2.52 -18.51 36.17
CA GLU A 553 1.74 -19.25 37.15
C GLU A 553 0.35 -18.63 37.38
N THR A 554 0.30 -17.32 37.60
CA THR A 554 -0.95 -16.64 37.97
C THR A 554 -1.75 -16.16 36.76
N ARG A 555 -1.12 -16.08 35.58
CA ARG A 555 -1.65 -15.48 34.35
C ARG A 555 -2.11 -14.03 34.54
N GLN A 556 -1.56 -13.36 35.55
CA GLN A 556 -1.80 -11.93 35.81
C GLN A 556 -0.83 -11.11 34.96
N LEU A 557 -1.33 -10.00 34.38
CA LEU A 557 -0.46 -9.02 33.75
C LEU A 557 0.48 -8.44 34.80
N SER A 558 1.75 -8.32 34.45
CA SER A 558 2.81 -7.84 35.31
C SER A 558 3.79 -7.00 34.51
N TYR A 559 4.53 -6.14 35.20
CA TYR A 559 5.71 -5.49 34.66
C TYR A 559 6.96 -5.98 35.40
N VAL A 560 8.12 -5.89 34.76
CA VAL A 560 9.41 -6.19 35.40
C VAL A 560 9.98 -4.90 35.98
N ASP A 561 10.24 -4.88 37.29
CA ASP A 561 10.90 -3.73 37.93
C ASP A 561 12.43 -3.74 37.68
N GLN A 562 13.10 -2.65 38.07
CA GLN A 562 14.57 -2.50 37.89
C GLN A 562 15.39 -3.56 38.62
N ASN A 563 14.81 -4.30 39.57
CA ASN A 563 15.49 -5.37 40.29
C ASN A 563 15.24 -6.76 39.66
N GLY A 564 14.48 -6.83 38.56
CA GLY A 564 14.10 -8.07 37.91
C GLY A 564 12.92 -8.80 38.56
N ASN A 565 12.14 -8.12 39.42
CA ASN A 565 10.95 -8.71 40.01
C ASN A 565 9.76 -8.58 39.05
N LEU A 566 8.97 -9.64 38.91
CA LEU A 566 7.73 -9.61 38.16
C LEU A 566 6.60 -9.08 39.06
N ILE A 567 6.25 -7.80 38.91
CA ILE A 567 5.29 -7.09 39.75
C ILE A 567 3.89 -7.13 39.11
N PRO A 568 2.86 -7.63 39.83
CA PRO A 568 1.48 -7.58 39.38
C PRO A 568 1.00 -6.17 39.02
N SER A 569 0.49 -5.99 37.80
CA SER A 569 -0.11 -4.74 37.35
C SER A 569 -1.55 -4.62 37.83
N SER A 570 -1.99 -3.38 38.06
CA SER A 570 -3.37 -3.03 38.42
C SER A 570 -3.86 -1.85 37.60
N VAL A 571 -5.15 -1.79 37.28
CA VAL A 571 -5.76 -0.62 36.64
C VAL A 571 -5.59 0.66 37.48
N SER A 572 -5.44 0.53 38.80
CA SER A 572 -5.11 1.66 39.69
C SER A 572 -3.74 2.28 39.42
N ASP A 573 -2.83 1.56 38.76
CA ASP A 573 -1.48 2.05 38.48
C ASP A 573 -1.49 3.19 37.46
N ASN A 574 -2.57 3.30 36.67
CA ASN A 574 -2.81 4.49 35.85
C ASN A 574 -2.80 5.79 36.66
N ASP A 575 -3.21 5.75 37.94
CA ASP A 575 -3.35 6.92 38.81
C ASP A 575 -2.38 6.87 40.02
N ALA A 576 -1.42 5.94 40.01
CA ALA A 576 -0.46 5.81 41.09
C ALA A 576 0.48 7.04 41.17
N PRO A 577 1.05 7.37 42.35
CA PRO A 577 2.02 8.46 42.45
C PRO A 577 3.16 8.30 41.45
N GLY A 578 3.39 9.33 40.63
CA GLY A 578 4.38 9.31 39.55
C GLY A 578 3.88 8.82 38.19
N HIS A 579 2.56 8.59 38.05
CA HIS A 579 1.91 8.30 36.77
C HIS A 579 2.22 9.36 35.69
N LEU A 580 2.14 8.95 34.43
CA LEU A 580 2.23 9.85 33.28
C LEU A 580 0.86 10.46 32.98
N THR A 581 0.83 11.60 32.29
CA THR A 581 -0.41 12.23 31.82
C THR A 581 -0.22 12.78 30.41
N LYS A 582 -1.17 12.49 29.51
CA LYS A 582 -1.26 13.08 28.17
C LYS A 582 -2.71 13.13 27.72
N ASN A 583 -3.10 14.18 26.99
CA ASN A 583 -4.46 14.37 26.47
C ASN A 583 -5.57 14.24 27.55
N GLY A 584 -5.29 14.67 28.78
CA GLY A 584 -6.22 14.58 29.91
C GLY A 584 -6.44 13.17 30.47
N GLN A 585 -5.65 12.19 30.06
CA GLN A 585 -5.67 10.81 30.55
C GLN A 585 -4.40 10.50 31.33
N ASN A 586 -4.54 9.68 32.38
CA ASN A 586 -3.40 9.18 33.16
C ASN A 586 -2.99 7.77 32.71
N TYR A 587 -1.70 7.47 32.81
CA TYR A 587 -1.10 6.20 32.37
C TYR A 587 -0.07 5.75 33.42
N PRO A 588 0.10 4.44 33.68
CA PRO A 588 1.15 3.97 34.57
C PRO A 588 2.52 4.46 34.08
N ASN A 589 3.42 4.71 35.02
CA ASN A 589 4.81 4.99 34.71
C ASN A 589 5.66 3.77 35.08
N TYR A 590 5.69 2.79 34.19
CA TYR A 590 6.54 1.60 34.32
C TYR A 590 7.91 1.76 33.63
N PHE A 591 8.13 2.88 32.95
CA PHE A 591 9.34 3.11 32.18
C PHE A 591 10.52 3.46 33.10
N SER A 592 11.65 2.81 32.83
CA SER A 592 12.96 3.17 33.35
C SER A 592 13.74 3.91 32.27
N LYS A 593 14.59 4.86 32.69
CA LYS A 593 15.58 5.45 31.78
C LYS A 593 16.81 4.55 31.69
N MET A 594 17.42 4.50 30.52
CA MET A 594 18.66 3.76 30.31
C MET A 594 19.81 4.31 31.20
N SER A 595 19.83 5.62 31.47
CA SER A 595 20.81 6.25 32.37
C SER A 595 20.68 5.81 33.84
N ASP A 596 19.48 5.42 34.26
CA ASP A 596 19.26 4.90 35.61
C ASP A 596 19.69 3.44 35.68
N ILE A 597 19.34 2.67 34.65
CA ILE A 597 19.65 1.26 34.52
C ILE A 597 19.52 0.80 33.06
N ASP A 598 20.62 0.27 32.52
CA ASP A 598 20.77 -0.20 31.14
C ASP A 598 20.64 -1.72 31.01
N TRP A 599 20.31 -2.43 32.09
CA TRP A 599 20.13 -3.89 32.06
C TRP A 599 19.12 -4.36 33.10
N VAL A 600 18.53 -5.53 32.90
CA VAL A 600 17.61 -6.13 33.87
C VAL A 600 17.74 -7.64 33.90
N SER A 601 17.67 -8.20 35.11
CA SER A 601 17.59 -9.65 35.30
C SER A 601 16.18 -10.11 34.97
N MET A 602 16.03 -11.06 34.06
CA MET A 602 14.71 -11.50 33.59
C MET A 602 14.19 -12.73 34.34
N PRO A 603 12.98 -12.68 34.93
CA PRO A 603 12.29 -13.87 35.40
C PRO A 603 11.67 -14.65 34.23
N GLU A 604 11.09 -15.82 34.52
CA GLU A 604 10.15 -16.45 33.56
C GLU A 604 8.95 -15.52 33.35
N ILE A 605 8.52 -15.37 32.10
CA ILE A 605 7.44 -14.48 31.68
C ILE A 605 6.84 -14.96 30.36
N ASP A 606 5.51 -14.99 30.30
CA ASP A 606 4.76 -15.36 29.09
C ASP A 606 4.30 -14.13 28.33
N SER A 607 4.36 -14.15 26.99
CA SER A 607 3.87 -13.07 26.12
C SER A 607 4.43 -11.69 26.54
N GLY A 608 5.74 -11.65 26.79
CA GLY A 608 6.46 -10.45 27.15
C GLY A 608 6.66 -9.52 25.96
N ARG A 609 6.54 -8.21 26.22
CA ARG A 609 6.99 -7.14 25.34
C ARG A 609 7.90 -6.21 26.11
N MET A 610 9.05 -5.90 25.53
CA MET A 610 9.90 -4.81 25.99
C MET A 610 9.69 -3.63 25.06
N PHE A 611 8.98 -2.63 25.55
CA PHE A 611 8.76 -1.36 24.88
C PHE A 611 9.99 -0.48 25.07
N ILE A 612 10.45 0.14 23.99
CA ILE A 612 11.62 1.01 23.96
C ILE A 612 11.23 2.28 23.22
N SER A 613 11.53 3.44 23.79
CA SER A 613 11.22 4.73 23.16
C SER A 613 12.31 5.76 23.41
N VAL A 614 12.43 6.73 22.51
CA VAL A 614 13.44 7.80 22.58
C VAL A 614 12.79 9.17 22.67
N GLY A 615 13.39 10.09 23.44
CA GLY A 615 12.90 11.44 23.72
C GLY A 615 11.73 11.52 24.71
N SER A 616 10.88 10.49 24.78
CA SER A 616 9.75 10.40 25.73
C SER A 616 9.48 8.94 26.09
N PRO A 617 9.02 8.61 27.32
CA PRO A 617 8.39 7.33 27.59
C PRO A 617 7.07 7.20 26.80
N MET A 618 6.60 5.97 26.59
CA MET A 618 5.30 5.72 25.99
C MET A 618 4.16 5.82 27.01
N TYR A 619 2.94 6.02 26.51
CA TYR A 619 1.70 6.11 27.27
C TYR A 619 0.87 4.84 27.05
N ILE A 620 1.17 3.81 27.84
CA ILE A 620 0.52 2.48 27.74
C ILE A 620 -0.60 2.39 28.77
N LYS A 621 -1.86 2.35 28.33
CA LYS A 621 -3.01 2.37 29.25
C LYS A 621 -3.27 0.97 29.80
N LEU A 622 -3.50 0.85 31.11
CA LEU A 622 -4.02 -0.39 31.70
C LEU A 622 -5.53 -0.38 31.76
N ASN A 623 -6.14 -1.45 31.27
CA ASN A 623 -7.58 -1.59 31.19
C ASN A 623 -8.02 -2.92 31.81
N MET A 624 -9.30 -3.01 32.12
CA MET A 624 -9.92 -4.31 32.37
C MET A 624 -10.37 -4.85 31.01
N ALA A 625 -9.80 -5.97 30.59
CA ALA A 625 -10.29 -6.68 29.42
C ALA A 625 -11.71 -7.22 29.72
N ALA A 626 -12.47 -7.51 28.66
CA ALA A 626 -13.87 -7.92 28.77
C ALA A 626 -14.04 -9.14 29.69
N ASP A 627 -13.03 -10.00 29.69
CA ASP A 627 -12.86 -11.22 30.45
C ASP A 627 -12.61 -11.04 31.97
N GLY A 628 -12.53 -9.79 32.44
CA GLY A 628 -12.29 -9.43 33.83
C GLY A 628 -10.81 -9.50 34.26
N ARG A 629 -9.88 -9.70 33.35
CA ARG A 629 -8.43 -9.64 33.61
C ARG A 629 -7.88 -8.25 33.33
N VAL A 630 -6.85 -7.86 34.09
CA VAL A 630 -6.08 -6.66 33.75
C VAL A 630 -5.31 -6.93 32.47
N GLY A 631 -5.45 -6.02 31.51
CA GLY A 631 -4.70 -5.98 30.25
C GLY A 631 -4.09 -4.60 30.06
N PHE A 632 -3.33 -4.44 28.98
CA PHE A 632 -2.87 -3.14 28.53
C PHE A 632 -3.33 -2.88 27.09
N ALA A 633 -3.58 -1.62 26.77
CA ALA A 633 -3.73 -1.16 25.40
C ALA A 633 -2.36 -0.62 24.94
N GLY A 634 -1.77 -1.31 23.97
CA GLY A 634 -0.60 -0.79 23.24
C GLY A 634 -1.00 0.37 22.32
N PRO A 635 -0.03 0.99 21.63
CA PRO A 635 -0.30 2.04 20.66
C PRO A 635 -1.27 1.59 19.56
N ASP A 636 -2.33 2.35 19.33
CA ASP A 636 -3.21 2.18 18.18
C ASP A 636 -2.86 3.20 17.09
N LEU A 637 -2.03 2.76 16.14
CA LEU A 637 -1.57 3.61 15.04
C LEU A 637 -2.70 4.03 14.08
N ASN A 638 -3.84 3.33 14.08
CA ASN A 638 -5.00 3.72 13.27
C ASN A 638 -5.83 4.83 13.93
N ASN A 639 -5.60 5.11 15.22
CA ASN A 639 -6.27 6.19 15.92
C ASN A 639 -5.37 7.44 15.92
N PRO A 640 -5.72 8.50 15.14
CA PRO A 640 -4.91 9.72 15.05
C PRO A 640 -4.80 10.49 16.37
N THR A 641 -5.61 10.13 17.38
CA THR A 641 -5.57 10.72 18.72
C THR A 641 -4.86 9.85 19.76
N ASP A 642 -4.30 8.71 19.37
CA ASP A 642 -3.51 7.87 20.27
C ASP A 642 -2.35 8.70 20.87
N PRO A 643 -2.11 8.61 22.19
CA PRO A 643 -1.11 9.42 22.86
C PRO A 643 0.34 9.14 22.42
N ASN A 644 0.57 8.09 21.64
CA ASN A 644 1.89 7.68 21.14
C ASN A 644 2.12 8.02 19.65
N GLN A 645 1.17 8.69 18.98
CA GLN A 645 1.30 9.05 17.56
C GLN A 645 2.57 9.86 17.24
N ASP A 646 3.03 10.68 18.19
CA ASP A 646 4.17 11.59 18.12
C ASP A 646 5.40 11.10 18.91
N ILE A 647 5.48 9.79 19.16
CA ILE A 647 6.59 9.17 19.89
C ILE A 647 7.35 8.22 18.97
N TYR A 648 8.68 8.31 19.02
CA TYR A 648 9.56 7.30 18.44
C TYR A 648 9.62 6.11 19.39
N PHE A 649 9.10 4.97 18.96
CA PHE A 649 9.13 3.75 19.76
C PHE A 649 9.25 2.49 18.91
N GLU A 650 9.71 1.45 19.56
CA GLU A 650 9.78 0.08 19.07
C GLU A 650 9.46 -0.89 20.21
N TRP A 651 9.28 -2.16 19.88
CA TRP A 651 9.28 -3.21 20.89
C TRP A 651 9.92 -4.50 20.38
N ILE A 652 10.39 -5.32 21.31
CA ILE A 652 10.72 -6.72 21.06
C ILE A 652 9.69 -7.62 21.77
N GLU A 653 9.40 -8.76 21.17
CA GLU A 653 8.45 -9.75 21.71
C GLU A 653 9.21 -10.98 22.17
N PHE A 654 8.80 -11.59 23.29
CA PHE A 654 9.47 -12.77 23.80
C PHE A 654 8.62 -13.57 24.79
N THR A 655 9.03 -14.82 24.99
CA THR A 655 8.64 -15.66 26.11
C THR A 655 9.91 -16.25 26.72
N ILE A 656 9.97 -16.26 28.06
CA ILE A 656 11.01 -16.95 28.83
C ILE A 656 10.32 -18.01 29.67
N ASP A 657 10.54 -19.27 29.33
CA ASP A 657 9.93 -20.40 30.01
C ASP A 657 10.95 -21.51 30.31
N GLN A 658 10.44 -22.69 30.63
CA GLN A 658 11.27 -23.84 30.99
C GLN A 658 12.14 -24.37 29.82
N TRP A 659 11.84 -23.95 28.59
CA TRP A 659 12.55 -24.28 27.37
C TRP A 659 13.51 -23.18 26.93
N GLY A 660 13.68 -22.13 27.74
CA GLY A 660 14.65 -21.07 27.55
C GLY A 660 14.01 -19.77 27.07
N TYR A 661 14.77 -19.03 26.26
CA TYR A 661 14.32 -17.79 25.63
C TYR A 661 13.82 -18.07 24.22
N HIS A 662 12.71 -17.44 23.85
CA HIS A 662 12.20 -17.36 22.49
C HIS A 662 11.74 -15.92 22.25
N GLY A 663 12.32 -15.21 21.29
CA GLY A 663 11.90 -13.83 21.03
C GLY A 663 12.51 -13.21 19.78
N ASN A 664 11.98 -12.06 19.39
CA ASN A 664 12.22 -11.43 18.10
C ASN A 664 12.09 -9.90 18.19
N SER A 665 12.81 -9.19 17.30
CA SER A 665 12.39 -7.86 16.86
C SER A 665 11.20 -7.98 15.90
N THR A 666 10.47 -6.90 15.62
CA THR A 666 9.30 -7.01 14.73
C THR A 666 9.04 -5.76 13.91
N ARG A 667 8.65 -5.97 12.64
CA ARG A 667 8.14 -4.94 11.72
C ARG A 667 6.70 -5.26 11.29
N VAL A 668 6.02 -6.19 11.97
CA VAL A 668 4.64 -6.58 11.66
C VAL A 668 3.67 -5.40 11.71
N ASP A 669 3.92 -4.43 12.60
CA ASP A 669 3.09 -3.23 12.74
C ASP A 669 3.75 -1.97 12.17
N GLN A 670 5.06 -1.78 12.40
CA GLN A 670 5.79 -0.58 12.00
C GLN A 670 7.32 -0.73 12.10
N PHE A 671 8.01 0.25 11.54
CA PHE A 671 9.40 0.60 11.79
C PHE A 671 9.47 2.07 12.24
N SER A 672 10.08 2.35 13.39
CA SER A 672 10.39 3.71 13.86
C SER A 672 11.88 3.99 13.81
N PHE A 673 12.71 3.10 14.35
CA PHE A 673 14.17 3.20 14.37
C PHE A 673 14.81 1.81 14.42
N PRO A 674 16.06 1.64 13.95
CA PRO A 674 16.69 0.32 13.89
C PRO A 674 16.92 -0.27 15.27
N ILE A 675 16.59 -1.57 15.42
CA ILE A 675 16.92 -2.36 16.61
C ILE A 675 17.62 -3.64 16.17
N THR A 676 18.74 -3.97 16.83
CA THR A 676 19.32 -5.32 16.76
C THR A 676 19.19 -6.03 18.09
N THR A 677 18.89 -7.33 18.04
CA THR A 677 18.90 -8.21 19.20
C THR A 677 19.97 -9.28 19.04
N ARG A 678 20.81 -9.48 20.06
CA ARG A 678 21.86 -10.50 20.09
C ARG A 678 21.66 -11.43 21.28
N LEU A 679 21.36 -12.69 21.01
CA LEU A 679 21.17 -13.72 22.01
C LEU A 679 22.47 -14.50 22.23
N LEU A 680 22.92 -14.49 23.48
CA LEU A 680 24.05 -15.24 23.99
C LEU A 680 23.55 -16.41 24.82
N GLY A 681 24.21 -17.56 24.72
CA GLY A 681 23.85 -18.74 25.49
C GLY A 681 24.97 -19.75 25.67
N SER A 682 24.72 -20.71 26.55
CA SER A 682 25.72 -21.73 26.89
C SER A 682 26.16 -22.54 25.67
N GLY A 683 27.37 -23.10 25.74
CA GLY A 683 27.97 -23.82 24.60
C GLY A 683 28.53 -22.91 23.51
N GLY A 684 28.55 -21.59 23.73
CA GLY A 684 29.08 -20.60 22.80
C GLY A 684 28.06 -20.14 21.76
N TYR A 685 26.76 -20.25 22.07
CA TYR A 685 25.71 -19.71 21.21
C TYR A 685 25.78 -18.18 21.21
N ASP A 686 25.83 -17.60 20.02
CA ASP A 686 25.93 -16.17 19.79
C ASP A 686 25.31 -15.85 18.43
N ARG A 687 24.12 -15.27 18.43
CA ARG A 687 23.34 -14.96 17.23
C ARG A 687 22.77 -13.56 17.35
N ILE A 688 22.88 -12.79 16.27
CA ILE A 688 22.36 -11.42 16.16
C ILE A 688 21.44 -11.30 14.96
N VAL A 689 20.36 -10.53 15.09
CA VAL A 689 19.39 -10.19 14.03
C VAL A 689 18.94 -8.74 14.16
N GLY A 690 18.28 -8.21 13.12
CA GLY A 690 17.75 -6.85 13.07
C GLY A 690 18.49 -5.94 12.08
N GLU A 691 18.16 -4.66 12.07
CA GLU A 691 18.66 -3.69 11.10
C GLU A 691 19.96 -3.01 11.56
N THR A 692 20.92 -2.83 10.63
CA THR A 692 22.22 -2.18 10.93
C THR A 692 22.43 -0.84 10.23
N TYR A 693 21.55 -0.49 9.30
CA TYR A 693 21.54 0.82 8.64
C TYR A 693 20.99 1.89 9.58
N SER A 694 21.41 3.13 9.37
CA SER A 694 20.82 4.27 10.10
C SER A 694 19.36 4.44 9.71
N ARG A 695 18.59 5.09 10.58
CA ARG A 695 17.19 5.43 10.34
C ARG A 695 17.02 6.29 9.10
N ASP A 696 17.88 7.28 8.91
CA ASP A 696 17.82 8.17 7.75
C ASP A 696 18.09 7.41 6.44
N GLU A 697 19.05 6.48 6.43
CA GLU A 697 19.31 5.59 5.29
C GLU A 697 18.09 4.69 5.01
N ILE A 698 17.47 4.11 6.04
CA ILE A 698 16.29 3.26 5.90
C ILE A 698 15.10 4.05 5.33
N PHE A 699 14.79 5.23 5.89
CA PHE A 699 13.70 6.05 5.38
C PHE A 699 13.94 6.53 3.95
N ALA A 700 15.19 6.89 3.61
CA ALA A 700 15.55 7.27 2.26
C ALA A 700 15.41 6.09 1.29
N ALA A 701 15.96 4.92 1.64
CA ALA A 701 15.85 3.71 0.84
C ALA A 701 14.38 3.31 0.63
N PHE A 702 13.57 3.28 1.69
CA PHE A 702 12.16 2.92 1.59
C PHE A 702 11.40 3.84 0.63
N LYS A 703 11.61 5.16 0.71
CA LYS A 703 10.97 6.13 -0.20
C LYS A 703 11.42 5.97 -1.65
N ASN A 704 12.68 5.58 -1.88
CA ASN A 704 13.26 5.52 -3.22
C ASN A 704 13.03 4.17 -3.93
N GLU A 705 13.03 3.07 -3.17
CA GLU A 705 13.07 1.71 -3.72
C GLU A 705 11.71 1.03 -3.76
N MET A 706 10.76 1.46 -2.90
CA MET A 706 9.46 0.81 -2.82
C MET A 706 8.56 1.16 -4.01
N PRO A 707 7.71 0.21 -4.46
CA PRO A 707 6.62 0.52 -5.38
C PRO A 707 5.72 1.65 -4.82
N ALA A 708 5.10 2.42 -5.71
CA ALA A 708 4.33 3.62 -5.36
C ALA A 708 3.26 3.35 -4.29
N GLU A 709 2.64 2.17 -4.31
CA GLU A 709 1.64 1.76 -3.34
C GLU A 709 2.21 1.70 -1.91
N PHE A 710 3.42 1.16 -1.77
CA PHE A 710 4.09 0.99 -0.47
C PHE A 710 4.79 2.27 0.00
N GLN A 711 5.17 3.19 -0.88
CA GLN A 711 5.72 4.50 -0.47
C GLN A 711 4.75 5.31 0.41
N THR A 712 3.44 5.08 0.28
CA THR A 712 2.41 5.74 1.11
C THR A 712 2.43 5.34 2.58
N LEU A 713 3.25 4.36 2.96
CA LEU A 713 3.37 3.83 4.32
C LEU A 713 4.31 4.67 5.20
N VAL A 714 4.99 5.66 4.64
CA VAL A 714 5.87 6.56 5.37
C VAL A 714 5.04 7.61 6.12
N GLU A 715 5.05 7.55 7.45
CA GLU A 715 4.41 8.50 8.36
C GLU A 715 5.48 9.35 9.06
N GLU A 716 6.04 10.29 8.31
CA GLU A 716 7.07 11.18 8.82
C GLU A 716 6.51 12.17 9.88
N PRO A 717 7.33 12.53 10.88
CA PRO A 717 8.73 12.09 11.04
C PRO A 717 8.88 10.74 11.76
N TYR A 718 7.82 10.09 12.23
CA TYR A 718 7.92 9.09 13.31
C TYR A 718 8.20 7.66 12.85
N ARG A 719 7.59 7.19 11.76
CA ARG A 719 7.60 5.77 11.42
C ARG A 719 7.29 5.46 9.96
N ILE A 720 7.51 4.22 9.58
CA ILE A 720 6.97 3.56 8.39
C ILE A 720 6.01 2.49 8.92
N VAL A 721 4.74 2.53 8.54
CA VAL A 721 3.73 1.59 9.05
C VAL A 721 3.60 0.36 8.17
N ALA A 722 3.20 -0.77 8.74
CA ALA A 722 2.89 -1.94 7.95
C ALA A 722 1.69 -1.69 7.02
N PRO A 723 1.58 -2.38 5.87
CA PRO A 723 0.56 -2.12 4.86
C PRO A 723 -0.87 -2.05 5.40
N GLY A 724 -1.24 -2.99 6.30
CA GLY A 724 -2.56 -3.07 6.91
C GLY A 724 -2.90 -1.92 7.88
N LYS A 725 -1.93 -1.09 8.25
CA LYS A 725 -2.14 0.13 9.06
C LYS A 725 -2.23 1.40 8.19
N GLY A 726 -1.63 1.34 7.00
CA GLY A 726 -1.64 2.41 6.00
C GLY A 726 -2.80 2.31 4.98
N GLN A 727 -2.48 2.55 3.71
CA GLN A 727 -3.47 2.65 2.62
C GLN A 727 -4.01 1.30 2.10
N PHE A 728 -3.52 0.16 2.62
CA PHE A 728 -4.02 -1.17 2.24
C PHE A 728 -5.12 -1.70 3.15
N LYS A 729 -5.47 -0.96 4.22
CA LYS A 729 -6.61 -1.29 5.08
C LYS A 729 -7.94 -1.13 4.35
N GLU A 730 -9.00 -1.68 4.93
CA GLU A 730 -10.35 -1.54 4.39
C GLU A 730 -10.72 -0.06 4.19
N GLY A 731 -11.22 0.26 2.99
CA GLY A 731 -11.53 1.65 2.58
C GLY A 731 -10.33 2.49 2.15
N GLY A 732 -9.09 1.98 2.28
CA GLY A 732 -7.88 2.63 1.79
C GLY A 732 -7.71 2.50 0.27
N MET A 733 -6.80 3.31 -0.31
CA MET A 733 -6.56 3.35 -1.76
C MET A 733 -6.16 2.00 -2.36
N TYR A 734 -5.46 1.16 -1.59
CA TYR A 734 -4.92 -0.13 -2.02
C TYR A 734 -5.59 -1.31 -1.31
N ALA A 735 -6.83 -1.12 -0.82
CA ALA A 735 -7.58 -2.13 -0.07
C ALA A 735 -7.83 -3.45 -0.84
N ASN A 736 -7.64 -3.46 -2.16
CA ASN A 736 -7.86 -4.63 -3.03
C ASN A 736 -6.57 -5.08 -3.74
N TYR A 737 -5.38 -4.69 -3.25
CA TYR A 737 -4.08 -4.93 -3.89
C TYR A 737 -3.82 -6.41 -4.23
N PHE A 738 -4.15 -7.33 -3.32
CA PHE A 738 -3.96 -8.78 -3.50
C PHE A 738 -5.17 -9.49 -4.12
N ASP A 739 -6.33 -8.83 -4.26
CA ASP A 739 -7.59 -9.50 -4.58
C ASP A 739 -7.52 -10.26 -5.92
N ASN A 740 -6.98 -9.62 -6.96
CA ASN A 740 -6.80 -10.28 -8.27
C ASN A 740 -5.84 -11.47 -8.19
N TYR A 741 -4.72 -11.32 -7.48
CA TYR A 741 -3.74 -12.41 -7.32
C TYR A 741 -4.34 -13.59 -6.53
N VAL A 742 -5.11 -13.31 -5.48
CA VAL A 742 -5.84 -14.35 -4.73
C VAL A 742 -6.86 -15.05 -5.63
N ASP A 743 -7.60 -14.30 -6.44
CA ASP A 743 -8.55 -14.86 -7.40
C ASP A 743 -7.86 -15.80 -8.41
N GLU A 744 -6.75 -15.36 -8.99
CA GLU A 744 -5.95 -16.17 -9.92
C GLU A 744 -5.41 -17.44 -9.27
N VAL A 745 -4.88 -17.34 -8.04
CA VAL A 745 -4.36 -18.50 -7.28
C VAL A 745 -5.47 -19.50 -7.01
N TRP A 746 -6.63 -19.04 -6.55
CA TRP A 746 -7.77 -19.93 -6.29
C TRP A 746 -8.27 -20.59 -7.57
N ASP A 747 -8.39 -19.82 -8.65
CA ASP A 747 -8.86 -20.31 -9.94
C ASP A 747 -7.90 -21.36 -10.52
N TYR A 748 -6.59 -21.13 -10.43
CA TYR A 748 -5.56 -22.08 -10.84
C TYR A 748 -5.69 -23.41 -10.07
N TYR A 749 -5.81 -23.35 -8.75
CA TYR A 749 -5.90 -24.53 -7.90
C TYR A 749 -7.29 -25.20 -7.86
N ARG A 750 -8.30 -24.70 -8.59
CA ARG A 750 -9.52 -25.51 -8.87
C ARG A 750 -9.21 -26.72 -9.75
N THR A 751 -8.26 -26.56 -10.66
CA THR A 751 -7.89 -27.57 -11.67
C THR A 751 -6.50 -28.17 -11.46
N ASN A 752 -5.66 -27.57 -10.61
CA ASN A 752 -4.34 -28.05 -10.25
C ASN A 752 -4.26 -28.42 -8.76
N GLU A 753 -3.31 -29.26 -8.38
CA GLU A 753 -3.06 -29.61 -6.98
C GLU A 753 -1.89 -28.77 -6.43
N LEU A 754 -2.06 -28.24 -5.22
CA LEU A 754 -0.99 -27.67 -4.41
C LEU A 754 -0.41 -28.77 -3.52
N ASN A 755 0.88 -29.08 -3.67
CA ASN A 755 1.58 -30.05 -2.83
C ASN A 755 2.76 -29.39 -2.13
N PHE A 756 2.82 -29.51 -0.80
CA PHE A 756 3.97 -29.10 -0.02
C PHE A 756 4.18 -30.01 1.20
N THR A 757 5.39 -29.99 1.76
CA THR A 757 5.74 -30.77 2.95
C THR A 757 6.34 -29.89 4.04
N THR A 758 5.87 -30.07 5.26
CA THR A 758 6.42 -29.48 6.49
C THR A 758 6.81 -30.59 7.46
N GLU A 759 7.34 -30.22 8.63
CA GLU A 759 7.60 -31.18 9.71
C GLU A 759 6.33 -31.90 10.20
N ALA A 760 5.16 -31.29 10.03
CA ALA A 760 3.88 -31.87 10.40
C ALA A 760 3.39 -32.94 9.41
N GLY A 761 3.95 -32.98 8.20
CA GLY A 761 3.60 -33.94 7.16
C GLY A 761 3.50 -33.32 5.76
N THR A 762 3.04 -34.13 4.81
CA THR A 762 2.79 -33.71 3.43
C THR A 762 1.31 -33.36 3.24
N PHE A 763 1.06 -32.20 2.67
CA PHE A 763 -0.28 -31.68 2.40
C PHE A 763 -0.52 -31.63 0.90
N ASN A 764 -1.71 -32.06 0.47
CA ASN A 764 -2.16 -32.00 -0.92
C ASN A 764 -3.51 -31.29 -0.96
N GLY A 765 -3.56 -30.13 -1.61
CA GLY A 765 -4.69 -29.23 -1.62
C GLY A 765 -5.24 -28.95 -3.01
N ARG A 766 -6.54 -28.65 -3.07
CA ARG A 766 -7.22 -28.14 -4.28
C ARG A 766 -8.41 -27.28 -3.88
N VAL A 767 -8.82 -26.36 -4.74
CA VAL A 767 -9.99 -25.52 -4.49
C VAL A 767 -11.27 -26.27 -4.88
N VAL A 768 -12.25 -26.27 -3.98
CA VAL A 768 -13.60 -26.84 -4.17
C VAL A 768 -14.63 -25.79 -3.79
N GLY A 769 -15.35 -25.26 -4.79
CA GLY A 769 -16.13 -24.03 -4.61
C GLY A 769 -15.17 -22.85 -4.39
N ASP A 770 -15.29 -22.20 -3.24
CA ASP A 770 -14.39 -21.14 -2.78
C ASP A 770 -13.45 -21.60 -1.66
N ASN A 771 -13.60 -22.84 -1.19
CA ASN A 771 -12.79 -23.37 -0.10
C ASN A 771 -11.54 -24.05 -0.64
N PHE A 772 -10.42 -23.85 0.04
CA PHE A 772 -9.19 -24.59 -0.27
C PHE A 772 -9.10 -25.81 0.64
N VAL A 773 -9.24 -27.00 0.06
CA VAL A 773 -9.41 -28.26 0.82
C VAL A 773 -8.17 -29.12 0.69
N PHE A 774 -7.62 -29.56 1.81
CA PHE A 774 -6.38 -30.30 1.91
C PHE A 774 -6.58 -31.69 2.52
N SER A 775 -5.79 -32.64 2.02
CA SER A 775 -5.49 -33.91 2.67
C SER A 775 -4.11 -33.87 3.30
N LYS A 776 -3.91 -34.66 4.37
CA LYS A 776 -2.63 -34.84 5.04
C LYS A 776 -2.15 -36.28 4.89
N ASN A 777 -0.90 -36.47 4.46
CA ASN A 777 -0.23 -37.77 4.31
C ASN A 777 -1.03 -38.81 3.50
N GLY A 778 -1.72 -38.37 2.44
CA GLY A 778 -2.56 -39.24 1.60
C GLY A 778 -3.86 -39.72 2.26
N GLY A 779 -4.25 -39.12 3.39
CA GLY A 779 -5.54 -39.33 4.05
C GLY A 779 -6.71 -38.63 3.34
N PRO A 780 -7.90 -38.57 3.97
CA PRO A 780 -9.03 -37.85 3.40
C PRO A 780 -8.75 -36.35 3.29
N ALA A 781 -9.35 -35.69 2.29
CA ALA A 781 -9.30 -34.23 2.13
C ALA A 781 -10.37 -33.59 3.03
N ASN A 782 -10.01 -33.26 4.26
CA ASN A 782 -10.92 -32.78 5.31
C ASN A 782 -10.40 -31.59 6.11
N LEU A 783 -9.25 -31.03 5.75
CA LEU A 783 -8.73 -29.77 6.28
C LEU A 783 -9.17 -28.65 5.33
N THR A 784 -9.78 -27.59 5.84
CA THR A 784 -10.45 -26.59 4.99
C THR A 784 -10.05 -25.17 5.37
N ILE A 785 -9.56 -24.44 4.37
CA ILE A 785 -9.45 -22.97 4.40
C ILE A 785 -10.74 -22.42 3.83
N ASN A 786 -11.49 -21.69 4.65
CA ASN A 786 -12.86 -21.29 4.32
C ASN A 786 -12.89 -19.97 3.53
N GLY A 787 -13.12 -20.05 2.23
CA GLY A 787 -13.20 -18.90 1.34
C GLY A 787 -11.84 -18.36 0.87
N LYS A 788 -11.90 -17.24 0.16
CA LYS A 788 -10.75 -16.47 -0.32
C LYS A 788 -10.39 -15.38 0.71
N PRO A 789 -9.11 -15.20 1.07
CA PRO A 789 -8.71 -14.07 1.91
C PRO A 789 -8.82 -12.75 1.13
N THR A 790 -9.21 -11.67 1.81
CA THR A 790 -9.06 -10.30 1.27
C THR A 790 -7.60 -9.85 1.33
N THR A 791 -7.28 -8.74 0.66
CA THR A 791 -5.96 -8.10 0.77
C THR A 791 -5.51 -7.87 2.21
N LEU A 792 -6.36 -7.31 3.07
CA LEU A 792 -6.02 -7.11 4.49
C LEU A 792 -5.77 -8.44 5.21
N GLN A 793 -6.56 -9.47 4.91
CA GLN A 793 -6.39 -10.79 5.50
C GLN A 793 -5.12 -11.52 5.03
N VAL A 794 -4.65 -11.25 3.80
CA VAL A 794 -3.32 -11.70 3.35
C VAL A 794 -2.24 -10.97 4.14
N LEU A 795 -2.29 -9.64 4.21
CA LEU A 795 -1.26 -8.82 4.85
C LEU A 795 -1.15 -9.06 6.37
N GLU A 796 -2.28 -9.26 7.04
CA GLU A 796 -2.34 -9.50 8.49
C GLU A 796 -2.40 -10.99 8.85
N CYS A 797 -2.36 -11.88 7.85
CA CYS A 797 -2.55 -13.33 8.03
C CYS A 797 -3.77 -13.69 8.88
N SER A 798 -4.89 -13.02 8.62
CA SER A 798 -6.11 -13.11 9.43
C SER A 798 -7.27 -13.73 8.63
N GLY A 799 -8.46 -13.77 9.23
CA GLY A 799 -9.66 -14.30 8.58
C GLY A 799 -9.50 -15.78 8.21
N PRO A 800 -9.69 -16.21 6.94
CA PRO A 800 -9.51 -17.59 6.53
C PRO A 800 -8.13 -18.20 6.84
N MET A 801 -7.13 -17.36 7.14
CA MET A 801 -5.75 -17.77 7.47
C MET A 801 -5.48 -17.86 8.99
N ASP A 802 -6.50 -17.79 9.85
CA ASP A 802 -6.32 -17.93 11.31
C ASP A 802 -7.57 -18.47 12.03
N THR A 803 -8.26 -19.47 11.48
CA THR A 803 -9.51 -20.00 12.09
C THR A 803 -9.51 -21.50 12.30
N GLY A 804 -8.51 -22.20 11.79
CA GLY A 804 -8.48 -23.64 11.69
C GLY A 804 -8.14 -24.39 12.98
N THR A 805 -8.32 -25.71 12.90
CA THR A 805 -7.75 -26.71 13.80
C THR A 805 -6.21 -26.68 13.74
N PRO A 806 -5.49 -27.37 14.66
CA PRO A 806 -4.03 -27.36 14.66
C PRO A 806 -3.37 -27.77 13.33
N ASP A 807 -3.96 -28.71 12.59
CA ASP A 807 -3.45 -29.12 11.27
C ASP A 807 -3.82 -28.11 10.17
N GLU A 808 -4.98 -27.45 10.26
CA GLU A 808 -5.34 -26.37 9.36
C GLU A 808 -4.45 -25.14 9.57
N LYS A 809 -4.09 -24.81 10.82
CA LYS A 809 -3.16 -23.71 11.13
C LYS A 809 -1.78 -23.88 10.51
N VAL A 810 -1.31 -25.11 10.41
CA VAL A 810 -0.06 -25.40 9.66
C VAL A 810 -0.24 -25.05 8.18
N VAL A 811 -1.39 -25.32 7.59
CA VAL A 811 -1.68 -24.97 6.19
C VAL A 811 -1.88 -23.46 6.04
N GLU A 812 -2.69 -22.84 6.89
CA GLU A 812 -2.98 -21.40 6.93
C GLU A 812 -1.70 -20.57 6.97
N ALA A 813 -0.76 -20.90 7.86
CA ALA A 813 0.53 -20.20 7.94
C ALA A 813 1.34 -20.30 6.64
N GLN A 814 1.41 -21.50 6.03
CA GLN A 814 2.15 -21.70 4.78
C GLN A 814 1.51 -20.93 3.61
N LEU A 815 0.17 -20.91 3.54
CA LEU A 815 -0.54 -20.16 2.51
C LEU A 815 -0.38 -18.65 2.70
N CYS A 816 -0.47 -18.15 3.93
CA CYS A 816 -0.27 -16.72 4.18
C CYS A 816 1.15 -16.30 3.76
N ALA A 817 2.18 -17.05 4.16
CA ALA A 817 3.55 -16.76 3.80
C ALA A 817 3.77 -16.81 2.28
N ALA A 818 3.24 -17.82 1.60
CA ALA A 818 3.38 -17.96 0.15
C ALA A 818 2.62 -16.87 -0.64
N LEU A 819 1.48 -16.39 -0.13
CA LEU A 819 0.76 -15.26 -0.70
C LEU A 819 1.54 -13.95 -0.52
N ASN A 820 2.01 -13.66 0.70
CA ASN A 820 2.84 -12.47 0.97
C ASN A 820 4.12 -12.46 0.13
N ARG A 821 4.76 -13.63 -0.04
CA ARG A 821 5.98 -13.79 -0.83
C ARG A 821 5.75 -13.89 -2.35
N GLY A 822 4.49 -13.86 -2.82
CA GLY A 822 4.17 -13.92 -4.24
C GLY A 822 4.52 -15.25 -4.94
N ILE A 823 4.63 -16.36 -4.19
CA ILE A 823 5.21 -17.64 -4.65
C ILE A 823 4.21 -18.81 -4.66
N MET A 824 2.91 -18.52 -4.68
CA MET A 824 1.87 -19.56 -4.58
C MET A 824 1.94 -20.63 -5.68
N TYR A 825 2.47 -20.30 -6.85
CA TYR A 825 2.57 -21.22 -7.99
C TYR A 825 3.81 -22.13 -7.98
N ASP A 826 4.74 -21.91 -7.05
CA ASP A 826 6.00 -22.66 -6.97
C ASP A 826 6.28 -23.21 -5.57
N PRO A 827 5.47 -24.17 -5.10
CA PRO A 827 5.64 -24.77 -3.76
C PRO A 827 6.97 -25.50 -3.54
N ALA A 828 7.69 -25.83 -4.62
CA ALA A 828 9.01 -26.44 -4.50
C ALA A 828 10.06 -25.45 -3.97
N ASN A 829 9.85 -24.16 -4.18
CA ASN A 829 10.75 -23.08 -3.77
C ASN A 829 10.24 -22.28 -2.57
N TRP A 830 9.23 -22.76 -1.83
CA TRP A 830 8.74 -22.08 -0.62
C TRP A 830 9.76 -21.96 0.53
N SER A 831 10.91 -22.63 0.41
CA SER A 831 12.05 -22.52 1.34
C SER A 831 13.27 -21.84 0.72
N ASN A 832 13.15 -21.27 -0.48
CA ASN A 832 14.22 -20.61 -1.22
C ASN A 832 13.93 -19.12 -1.31
N ASP A 833 14.64 -18.32 -0.53
CA ASP A 833 14.50 -16.86 -0.45
C ASP A 833 14.79 -16.15 -1.76
N ASP A 834 15.72 -16.66 -2.58
CA ASP A 834 15.98 -16.14 -3.93
C ASP A 834 14.72 -16.13 -4.84
N ALA A 835 13.73 -16.97 -4.53
CA ALA A 835 12.50 -17.08 -5.30
C ALA A 835 11.37 -16.19 -4.76
N PHE A 836 11.52 -15.59 -3.58
CA PHE A 836 10.49 -14.76 -2.98
C PHE A 836 10.41 -13.38 -3.67
N TYR A 837 9.21 -12.81 -3.66
CA TYR A 837 8.92 -11.44 -4.13
C TYR A 837 9.29 -11.19 -5.60
N GLN A 838 9.30 -12.24 -6.43
CA GLN A 838 9.53 -12.15 -7.88
C GLN A 838 8.25 -11.90 -8.68
N ASN A 839 7.09 -11.92 -8.02
CA ASN A 839 5.79 -11.64 -8.62
C ASN A 839 5.50 -10.13 -8.54
N ASP A 840 4.88 -9.57 -9.58
CA ASP A 840 4.46 -8.16 -9.64
C ASP A 840 3.48 -7.80 -8.48
N THR A 841 2.78 -8.79 -7.91
CA THR A 841 1.97 -8.65 -6.69
C THR A 841 2.59 -9.47 -5.56
N ALA A 842 3.21 -8.78 -4.60
CA ALA A 842 3.78 -9.35 -3.39
C ALA A 842 3.82 -8.31 -2.27
N ASN A 843 4.13 -8.73 -1.04
CA ASN A 843 4.31 -7.83 0.10
C ASN A 843 5.72 -7.22 0.06
N PHE A 844 5.89 -6.16 -0.73
CA PHE A 844 7.18 -5.49 -0.90
C PHE A 844 7.65 -4.77 0.37
N TYR A 845 6.74 -4.41 1.29
CA TYR A 845 7.12 -3.96 2.63
C TYR A 845 7.91 -5.03 3.39
N ALA A 846 7.43 -6.29 3.40
CA ALA A 846 8.16 -7.39 4.03
C ALA A 846 9.51 -7.64 3.33
N LYS A 847 9.53 -7.64 2.00
CA LYS A 847 10.76 -7.78 1.20
C LYS A 847 11.83 -6.76 1.63
N PHE A 848 11.44 -5.49 1.76
CA PHE A 848 12.36 -4.42 2.16
C PHE A 848 13.06 -4.73 3.48
N TRP A 849 12.31 -5.21 4.49
CA TRP A 849 12.94 -5.53 5.77
C TRP A 849 13.91 -6.69 5.68
N HIS A 850 13.66 -7.69 4.83
CA HIS A 850 14.67 -8.73 4.56
C HIS A 850 15.92 -8.14 3.90
N ASP A 851 15.78 -7.26 2.92
CA ASP A 851 16.91 -6.65 2.21
C ASP A 851 17.80 -5.78 3.14
N TYR A 852 17.22 -5.21 4.20
CA TYR A 852 17.87 -4.27 5.12
C TYR A 852 18.19 -4.85 6.53
N SER A 853 18.05 -6.16 6.70
CA SER A 853 18.33 -6.85 7.97
C SER A 853 19.49 -7.84 7.88
N ILE A 854 20.14 -8.09 9.01
CA ILE A 854 21.21 -9.09 9.14
C ILE A 854 20.72 -10.46 8.66
N ASP A 855 21.55 -11.12 7.85
CA ASP A 855 21.29 -12.45 7.28
C ASP A 855 20.01 -12.57 6.46
N GLY A 856 19.41 -11.46 6.02
CA GLY A 856 18.13 -11.47 5.31
C GLY A 856 16.94 -11.84 6.20
N LEU A 857 17.08 -11.76 7.53
CA LEU A 857 16.04 -12.19 8.48
C LEU A 857 15.23 -10.99 8.98
N ALA A 858 13.92 -11.03 8.76
CA ALA A 858 13.00 -9.97 9.15
C ALA A 858 11.64 -10.53 9.56
N TYR A 859 11.00 -9.93 10.57
CA TYR A 859 9.61 -10.24 10.90
C TYR A 859 8.70 -9.19 10.23
N GLY A 860 8.57 -9.28 8.90
CA GLY A 860 7.88 -8.27 8.08
C GLY A 860 6.36 -8.46 7.99
N PHE A 861 5.87 -9.67 8.30
CA PHE A 861 4.45 -10.01 8.42
C PHE A 861 4.27 -11.18 9.41
N ALA A 862 3.03 -11.45 9.86
CA ALA A 862 2.77 -12.32 11.02
C ALA A 862 3.33 -13.76 10.93
N TYR A 863 3.45 -14.33 9.72
CA TYR A 863 3.96 -15.69 9.48
C TYR A 863 5.30 -15.73 8.73
N ASP A 864 6.17 -14.73 8.92
CA ASP A 864 7.50 -14.71 8.29
C ASP A 864 8.45 -15.79 8.84
N ASP A 865 8.13 -16.32 10.03
CA ASP A 865 8.79 -17.46 10.67
C ASP A 865 8.66 -18.76 9.85
N VAL A 866 7.70 -18.82 8.92
CA VAL A 866 7.59 -19.92 7.97
C VAL A 866 8.90 -20.09 7.20
N ARG A 867 9.56 -21.23 7.43
CA ARG A 867 10.89 -21.60 6.92
C ARG A 867 12.07 -20.81 7.50
N ASN A 868 11.89 -20.26 8.70
CA ASN A 868 12.92 -19.59 9.50
C ASN A 868 13.47 -18.30 8.87
N PHE A 869 12.62 -17.49 8.25
CA PHE A 869 13.02 -16.19 7.68
C PHE A 869 12.73 -15.00 8.59
N SER A 870 12.18 -15.23 9.79
CA SER A 870 11.98 -14.19 10.80
C SER A 870 13.21 -13.92 11.67
N THR A 871 13.14 -12.86 12.46
CA THR A 871 14.15 -12.47 13.49
C THR A 871 14.01 -13.28 14.78
N LEU A 872 13.38 -14.46 14.75
CA LEU A 872 13.25 -15.31 15.92
C LEU A 872 14.63 -15.81 16.37
N LEU A 873 14.98 -15.49 17.61
CA LEU A 873 16.11 -16.05 18.34
C LEU A 873 15.60 -16.93 19.47
N GLU A 874 16.17 -18.13 19.59
CA GLU A 874 15.84 -19.04 20.68
C GLU A 874 17.05 -19.80 21.20
N HIS A 875 17.09 -20.03 22.50
CA HIS A 875 18.12 -20.87 23.12
C HIS A 875 17.64 -21.47 24.44
N PRO A 876 17.85 -22.78 24.69
CA PRO A 876 17.36 -23.45 25.90
C PRO A 876 18.11 -23.10 27.19
N ASN A 877 19.30 -22.52 27.06
CA ASN A 877 20.11 -22.08 28.19
C ASN A 877 20.67 -20.68 27.87
N PRO A 878 19.80 -19.65 27.86
CA PRO A 878 20.19 -18.30 27.48
C PRO A 878 21.00 -17.65 28.62
N ASP A 879 22.05 -16.93 28.26
CA ASP A 879 22.86 -16.14 29.21
C ASP A 879 22.41 -14.68 29.20
N ALA A 880 22.33 -14.07 28.00
CA ALA A 880 21.91 -12.68 27.85
C ALA A 880 21.29 -12.36 26.48
N LEU A 881 20.42 -11.37 26.46
CA LEU A 881 19.94 -10.68 25.26
C LEU A 881 20.49 -9.27 25.27
N ILE A 882 21.28 -8.91 24.27
CA ILE A 882 21.76 -7.54 24.07
C ILE A 882 20.84 -6.87 23.06
N ILE A 883 20.25 -5.73 23.41
CA ILE A 883 19.36 -4.94 22.58
C ILE A 883 20.04 -3.62 22.26
N ASN A 884 20.42 -3.39 21.01
CA ASN A 884 20.98 -2.12 20.57
C ASN A 884 19.88 -1.21 20.03
N VAL A 885 19.77 0.00 20.58
CA VAL A 885 18.87 1.06 20.12
C VAL A 885 19.63 1.93 19.14
N GLY A 886 19.40 1.75 17.83
CA GLY A 886 20.07 2.50 16.78
C GLY A 886 19.34 3.79 16.38
N TRP A 887 19.98 4.58 15.51
CA TRP A 887 19.41 5.77 14.89
C TRP A 887 19.99 6.02 13.51
#